data_AF-A0A9P8G7M1-F1
#
_entry.id   AF-A0A9P8G7M1-F1
#
_cell.length_a   1.000
_cell.length_b   1.000
_cell.length_c   1.000
_cell.angle_alpha   90.00
_cell.angle_beta   90.00
_cell.angle_gamma   90.00
#
_symmetry.space_group_name_H-M   'P 1'
#
loop_
_entity.id
_entity.type
_entity.pdbx_description
1 polymer ?
#
loop_
_entity_poly.entity_id
_entity_poly.type
_entity_poly.pdbx_seq_one_letter_code
_entity_poly.pdbx_strand_id
1 'polypeptide(L)'
;MDSASADHATEQWSTLFRTCFVHRIRASQLNKPFSELWSTQPIPGSQLASIIFTSGASGVDPLITEYLEQILRVTTIDTCDILVALLAHSRYALKKKASTRTPLSNAFFENVLSLLVRLVAAGERPKTAREARNVVRALGECLTACRAHEMVLLMQNVDVMQSPDPQVVTSFETLATLAIALLNHSMVKADISDIWPQTMKDKIASACSDFAELISPWSHSQIGARLHMLAKTPPLGKPDFSTAEIASAVNDLPVTNSRVGLYIYLNAALCARPLTDDMSLFNYLHAKYQNDTQSLVSDLIVASFDVLANALQQRQPPNQLLCYRSFIANKLPLLITTLSASFAPMTSQVHIQMALRRVDVHPFPPLSSDNDTTNNEILKKSRLEFVQACVLFQLGNEQAFHSIIGETPAPIVPRVVRYNRQSLSQQCIANIHRVEELARELEGMNGNAGAISGALVDTIQHLYAAKETMSLRTLCNIFSRRLPLMDIIFQYAQPSDVLSPLCNLLNEWTHDEDQSEYQPAYEEFASVLLLVLAVIHRYQLTEAEIGAFSSDSFLTRMMKNMSTSIDIRALDDDQQKQLTKWVQGLYATDEQGETNGISDETMSHCPPQSFYLLVPTLFEQSVQACKLMALAVNTLKGGLEFLLEPFLLPSLIGGLSWVTKHSWEDHGDTEILLQMLRKLIQPDSISGDAQAMHQTILAMIARPLARSLQELQRRQPKRKDVTPVIELLQPHVDSQRAGKCSSVELTEWSVAADGGLRTVVKTLVGGLVQWSAQGSISSIPYEYTHRAIATALDMLGADEVLAIILDEVKSQTRSGCGSAALEVATAIICAPSPLPALSQANALMQFDQAAPVSVTQRRTLRQALRARLDEPKELLAMETEHVETIVRLGRRVEAQLSVPAQLTMPMTNLDLGDMNITGADMQMTGAEMQMAADTTTDSTGAAAVADQDFTAAMDQSLQMDTTNMNDTNSMSLDMSNNLFTSQDMDFDLTGTSQQHGNGQMNNEDDIFAGLEMDLGGDDFDFS
;
A
#
# COMPACT_ATOMS: atom_id res chain seq x y z
N MET A 1 -37.45 78.34 5.34
CA MET A 1 -37.26 78.43 6.79
C MET A 1 -36.80 77.11 7.42
N ASP A 2 -36.83 75.98 6.70
CA ASP A 2 -36.49 74.66 7.27
C ASP A 2 -34.98 74.39 7.48
N SER A 3 -34.08 74.98 6.69
CA SER A 3 -32.63 74.73 6.81
C SER A 3 -32.02 75.28 8.11
N ALA A 4 -32.48 76.45 8.58
CA ALA A 4 -31.99 77.06 9.81
C ALA A 4 -32.40 76.29 11.08
N SER A 5 -33.53 75.57 11.04
CA SER A 5 -33.98 74.71 12.15
C SER A 5 -33.18 73.39 12.22
N ALA A 6 -32.82 72.82 11.06
CA ALA A 6 -32.04 71.59 10.97
C ALA A 6 -30.57 71.79 11.40
N ASP A 7 -29.98 72.94 11.06
CA ASP A 7 -28.63 73.30 11.50
C ASP A 7 -28.58 73.51 13.02
N HIS A 8 -29.63 74.13 13.60
CA HIS A 8 -29.73 74.32 15.05
C HIS A 8 -29.88 73.00 15.83
N ALA A 9 -30.72 72.08 15.33
CA ALA A 9 -30.86 70.75 15.93
C ALA A 9 -29.54 69.96 15.90
N THR A 10 -28.82 70.02 14.78
CA THR A 10 -27.51 69.37 14.60
C THR A 10 -26.46 69.94 15.56
N GLU A 11 -26.44 71.25 15.77
CA GLU A 11 -25.53 71.93 16.70
C GLU A 11 -25.79 71.55 18.16
N GLN A 12 -27.07 71.39 18.55
CA GLN A 12 -27.45 70.92 19.89
C GLN A 12 -26.99 69.48 20.16
N TRP A 13 -27.22 68.56 19.22
CA TRP A 13 -26.74 67.17 19.33
C TRP A 13 -25.21 67.09 19.39
N SER A 14 -24.52 67.89 18.57
CA SER A 14 -23.06 67.99 18.60
C SER A 14 -22.53 68.51 19.94
N THR A 15 -23.18 69.55 20.49
CA THR A 15 -22.82 70.12 21.78
C THR A 15 -23.05 69.11 22.92
N LEU A 16 -24.15 68.37 22.88
CA LEU A 16 -24.47 67.32 23.85
C LEU A 16 -23.38 66.23 23.85
N PHE A 17 -23.08 65.63 22.70
CA PHE A 17 -22.09 64.55 22.63
C PHE A 17 -20.69 65.04 22.98
N ARG A 18 -20.28 66.22 22.50
CA ARG A 18 -18.99 66.81 22.89
C ARG A 18 -18.88 66.97 24.41
N THR A 19 -19.95 67.45 25.06
CA THR A 19 -20.01 67.57 26.52
C THR A 19 -19.95 66.20 27.21
N CYS A 20 -20.70 65.21 26.70
CA CYS A 20 -20.71 63.85 27.26
C CYS A 20 -19.34 63.16 27.13
N PHE A 21 -18.64 63.34 26.01
CA PHE A 21 -17.28 62.81 25.82
C PHE A 21 -16.26 63.53 26.70
N VAL A 22 -16.31 64.86 26.80
CA VAL A 22 -15.41 65.65 27.68
C VAL A 22 -15.58 65.26 29.15
N HIS A 23 -16.81 65.05 29.60
CA HIS A 23 -17.12 64.70 31.00
C HIS A 23 -17.21 63.19 31.26
N ARG A 24 -16.90 62.33 30.27
CA ARG A 24 -16.93 60.86 30.37
C ARG A 24 -18.24 60.30 30.96
N ILE A 25 -19.38 60.88 30.57
CA ILE A 25 -20.70 60.48 31.08
C ILE A 25 -21.08 59.11 30.52
N ARG A 26 -21.51 58.16 31.36
CA ARG A 26 -21.91 56.81 30.89
C ARG A 26 -23.26 56.84 30.19
N ALA A 27 -23.46 56.00 29.17
CA ALA A 27 -24.70 55.97 28.40
C ALA A 27 -25.96 55.66 29.24
N SER A 28 -25.82 54.89 30.32
CA SER A 28 -26.92 54.56 31.24
C SER A 28 -27.54 55.78 31.95
N GLN A 29 -26.79 56.88 32.06
CA GLN A 29 -27.23 58.13 32.68
C GLN A 29 -27.96 59.05 31.68
N LEU A 30 -27.91 58.72 30.38
CA LEU A 30 -28.38 59.57 29.29
C LEU A 30 -29.75 59.17 28.72
N ASN A 31 -30.42 58.17 29.29
CA ASN A 31 -31.70 57.65 28.79
C ASN A 31 -32.80 58.73 28.70
N LYS A 32 -33.01 59.48 29.79
CA LYS A 32 -34.01 60.56 29.82
C LYS A 32 -33.62 61.72 28.89
N PRO A 33 -32.39 62.27 28.97
CA PRO A 33 -31.93 63.32 28.06
C PRO A 33 -32.03 62.95 26.57
N PHE A 34 -31.68 61.72 26.20
CA PHE A 34 -31.77 61.27 24.79
C PHE A 34 -33.21 61.15 24.33
N SER A 35 -34.11 60.61 25.15
CA SER A 35 -35.53 60.50 24.80
C SER A 35 -36.20 61.86 24.64
N GLU A 36 -35.86 62.82 25.51
CA GLU A 36 -36.42 64.17 25.51
C GLU A 36 -35.90 64.99 24.32
N LEU A 37 -34.59 64.95 24.06
CA LEU A 37 -33.99 65.64 22.91
C LEU A 37 -34.44 65.02 21.58
N TRP A 38 -34.59 63.70 21.50
CA TRP A 38 -35.13 63.04 20.32
C TRP A 38 -36.58 63.42 20.04
N SER A 39 -37.40 63.59 21.08
CA SER A 39 -38.81 63.98 20.92
C SER A 39 -39.00 65.44 20.48
N THR A 40 -38.03 66.31 20.79
CA THR A 40 -38.11 67.76 20.56
C THR A 40 -37.34 68.20 19.32
N GLN A 41 -36.21 67.57 19.01
CA GLN A 41 -35.29 67.93 17.91
C GLN A 41 -34.73 66.67 17.22
N PRO A 42 -35.56 65.89 16.50
CA PRO A 42 -35.08 64.71 15.79
C PRO A 42 -34.21 65.08 14.59
N ILE A 43 -33.10 64.38 14.40
CA ILE A 43 -32.23 64.51 13.23
C ILE A 43 -32.11 63.16 12.49
N PRO A 44 -31.75 63.14 11.19
CA PRO A 44 -31.54 61.89 10.46
C PRO A 44 -30.56 60.95 11.18
N GLY A 45 -30.88 59.65 11.25
CA GLY A 45 -30.11 58.68 12.03
C GLY A 45 -28.63 58.58 11.62
N SER A 46 -28.35 58.61 10.32
CA SER A 46 -26.97 58.63 9.80
C SER A 46 -26.20 59.91 10.16
N GLN A 47 -26.89 61.04 10.33
CA GLN A 47 -26.28 62.28 10.83
C GLN A 47 -26.00 62.20 12.33
N LEU A 48 -26.91 61.63 13.12
CA LEU A 48 -26.67 61.41 14.55
C LEU A 48 -25.49 60.47 14.80
N ALA A 49 -25.43 59.35 14.06
CA ALA A 49 -24.29 58.43 14.12
C ALA A 49 -22.97 59.13 13.73
N SER A 50 -23.00 59.97 12.68
CA SER A 50 -21.85 60.79 12.27
C SER A 50 -21.38 61.77 13.36
N ILE A 51 -22.31 62.39 14.10
CA ILE A 51 -21.97 63.28 15.21
C ILE A 51 -21.24 62.49 16.30
N ILE A 52 -21.70 61.29 16.65
CA ILE A 52 -21.07 60.47 17.70
C ILE A 52 -19.67 60.04 17.28
N PHE A 53 -19.49 59.60 16.02
CA PHE A 53 -18.17 59.21 15.50
C PHE A 53 -17.17 60.36 15.54
N THR A 54 -17.63 61.60 15.37
CA THR A 54 -16.77 62.79 15.28
C THR A 54 -16.66 63.58 16.59
N SER A 55 -17.44 63.23 17.61
CA SER A 55 -17.43 63.90 18.92
C SER A 55 -16.45 63.29 19.93
N GLY A 56 -15.94 62.09 19.66
CA GLY A 56 -14.91 61.43 20.47
C GLY A 56 -13.48 61.97 20.21
N ALA A 57 -12.57 61.74 21.15
CA ALA A 57 -11.14 61.99 20.93
C ALA A 57 -10.59 61.01 19.88
N SER A 58 -9.54 61.40 19.14
CA SER A 58 -8.93 60.58 18.09
C SER A 58 -8.54 59.19 18.61
N GLY A 59 -9.25 58.13 18.19
CA GLY A 59 -9.03 56.75 18.61
C GLY A 59 -10.32 55.95 18.75
N VAL A 60 -10.21 54.73 19.31
CA VAL A 60 -11.34 53.83 19.60
C VAL A 60 -11.81 54.08 21.04
N ASP A 61 -12.69 55.08 21.25
CA ASP A 61 -13.23 55.36 22.59
C ASP A 61 -14.37 54.38 22.92
N PRO A 62 -14.31 53.64 24.04
CA PRO A 62 -15.36 52.67 24.43
C PRO A 62 -16.73 53.32 24.66
N LEU A 63 -16.80 54.63 24.95
CA LEU A 63 -18.08 55.33 25.10
C LEU A 63 -18.86 55.43 23.78
N ILE A 64 -18.19 55.32 22.63
CA ILE A 64 -18.84 55.36 21.32
C ILE A 64 -19.78 54.17 21.16
N THR A 65 -19.33 52.96 21.51
CA THR A 65 -20.18 51.77 21.41
C THR A 65 -21.32 51.81 22.41
N GLU A 66 -21.08 52.32 23.63
CA GLU A 66 -22.14 52.53 24.63
C GLU A 66 -23.22 53.52 24.15
N TYR A 67 -22.83 54.65 23.55
CA TYR A 67 -23.78 55.63 23.05
C TYR A 67 -24.56 55.14 21.84
N LEU A 68 -23.90 54.46 20.89
CA LEU A 68 -24.57 53.87 19.73
C LEU A 68 -25.59 52.81 20.16
N GLU A 69 -25.21 51.93 21.09
CA GLU A 69 -26.11 50.92 21.66
C GLU A 69 -27.31 51.58 22.36
N GLN A 70 -27.07 52.66 23.11
CA GLN A 70 -28.13 53.36 23.80
C GLN A 70 -29.10 54.10 22.85
N ILE A 71 -28.60 54.67 21.76
CA ILE A 71 -29.43 55.34 20.75
C ILE A 71 -30.27 54.32 19.98
N LEU A 72 -29.68 53.16 19.65
CA LEU A 72 -30.45 52.02 19.13
C LEU A 72 -31.50 51.52 20.13
N ARG A 73 -31.43 51.83 21.42
CA ARG A 73 -32.49 51.47 22.38
C ARG A 73 -33.60 52.52 22.46
N VAL A 74 -33.25 53.79 22.42
CA VAL A 74 -34.14 54.91 22.78
C VAL A 74 -34.78 55.60 21.57
N THR A 75 -34.17 55.52 20.39
CA THR A 75 -34.63 56.25 19.19
C THR A 75 -35.18 55.30 18.11
N THR A 76 -35.77 55.87 17.05
CA THR A 76 -36.22 55.11 15.87
C THR A 76 -35.09 54.79 14.89
N ILE A 77 -33.84 55.10 15.26
CA ILE A 77 -32.65 54.83 14.46
C ILE A 77 -32.41 53.33 14.43
N ASP A 78 -31.99 52.86 13.27
CA ASP A 78 -31.80 51.46 12.98
C ASP A 78 -30.33 51.12 12.68
N THR A 79 -30.02 49.83 12.54
CA THR A 79 -28.65 49.40 12.24
C THR A 79 -28.17 49.83 10.85
N CYS A 80 -29.09 50.14 9.92
CA CYS A 80 -28.74 50.65 8.59
C CYS A 80 -28.15 52.06 8.68
N ASP A 81 -28.75 52.94 9.48
CA ASP A 81 -28.28 54.32 9.67
C ASP A 81 -26.83 54.39 10.16
N ILE A 82 -26.46 53.49 11.09
CA ILE A 82 -25.10 53.38 11.62
C ILE A 82 -24.14 52.87 10.55
N LEU A 83 -24.51 51.82 9.81
CA LEU A 83 -23.66 51.22 8.77
C LEU A 83 -23.41 52.19 7.60
N VAL A 84 -24.43 52.95 7.19
CA VAL A 84 -24.33 53.99 6.16
C VAL A 84 -23.42 55.13 6.63
N ALA A 85 -23.57 55.60 7.87
CA ALA A 85 -22.69 56.60 8.44
C ALA A 85 -21.25 56.09 8.55
N LEU A 86 -21.06 54.83 8.96
CA LEU A 86 -19.75 54.22 9.10
C LEU A 86 -19.01 54.16 7.77
N LEU A 87 -19.70 53.72 6.70
CA LEU A 87 -19.14 53.69 5.35
C LEU A 87 -18.77 55.11 4.87
N ALA A 88 -19.61 56.11 5.15
CA ALA A 88 -19.38 57.50 4.71
C ALA A 88 -18.15 58.17 5.35
N HIS A 89 -17.81 57.82 6.60
CA HIS A 89 -16.60 58.32 7.29
C HIS A 89 -15.39 57.38 7.17
N SER A 90 -15.55 56.23 6.52
CA SER A 90 -14.46 55.30 6.24
C SER A 90 -13.65 55.74 5.01
N ARG A 91 -12.47 55.13 4.84
CA ARG A 91 -11.66 55.29 3.61
C ARG A 91 -12.30 54.67 2.36
N TYR A 92 -13.34 53.85 2.51
CA TYR A 92 -13.99 53.08 1.46
C TYR A 92 -15.15 53.83 0.77
N ALA A 93 -15.43 55.07 1.15
CA ALA A 93 -16.53 55.84 0.58
C ALA A 93 -16.34 56.12 -0.93
N LEU A 94 -17.24 55.59 -1.76
CA LEU A 94 -17.20 55.72 -3.24
C LEU A 94 -17.40 57.17 -3.74
N LYS A 95 -17.99 58.05 -2.95
CA LYS A 95 -18.23 59.47 -3.28
C LYS A 95 -17.47 60.38 -2.33
N LYS A 96 -16.24 60.77 -2.68
CA LYS A 96 -15.55 61.89 -2.01
C LYS A 96 -16.32 63.19 -2.29
N LYS A 97 -17.30 63.54 -1.45
CA LYS A 97 -17.58 64.97 -1.23
C LYS A 97 -16.32 65.54 -0.57
N ALA A 98 -15.79 66.64 -1.09
CA ALA A 98 -14.59 67.29 -0.59
C ALA A 98 -14.79 67.77 0.87
N SER A 99 -14.69 66.86 1.83
CA SER A 99 -14.61 67.15 3.25
C SER A 99 -13.14 67.08 3.68
N THR A 100 -12.65 68.16 4.26
CA THR A 100 -11.28 68.34 4.78
C THR A 100 -10.91 67.47 5.99
N ARG A 101 -11.66 66.40 6.27
CA ARG A 101 -11.47 65.54 7.45
C ARG A 101 -10.78 64.23 7.09
N THR A 102 -9.83 63.83 7.94
CA THR A 102 -9.14 62.54 7.87
C THR A 102 -10.14 61.39 8.05
N PRO A 103 -10.09 60.33 7.22
CA PRO A 103 -10.97 59.17 7.38
C PRO A 103 -10.73 58.49 8.73
N LEU A 104 -11.76 57.82 9.24
CA LEU A 104 -11.65 57.00 10.46
C LEU A 104 -10.70 55.81 10.22
N SER A 105 -10.02 55.37 11.29
CA SER A 105 -9.09 54.23 11.23
C SER A 105 -9.81 52.90 11.03
N ASN A 106 -9.11 51.88 10.50
CA ASN A 106 -9.65 50.52 10.37
C ASN A 106 -10.02 49.91 11.73
N ALA A 107 -9.26 50.19 12.78
CA ALA A 107 -9.58 49.75 14.14
C ALA A 107 -10.92 50.34 14.65
N PHE A 108 -11.23 51.59 14.27
CA PHE A 108 -12.53 52.17 14.56
C PHE A 108 -13.65 51.49 13.77
N PHE A 109 -13.40 51.26 12.47
CA PHE A 109 -14.32 50.58 11.58
C PHE A 109 -14.69 49.17 12.09
N GLU A 110 -13.67 48.38 12.46
CA GLU A 110 -13.81 47.07 13.09
C GLU A 110 -14.61 47.14 14.40
N ASN A 111 -14.28 48.05 15.32
CA ASN A 111 -14.97 48.13 16.61
C ASN A 111 -16.48 48.41 16.48
N VAL A 112 -16.88 49.27 15.54
CA VAL A 112 -18.30 49.54 15.28
C VAL A 112 -18.98 48.34 14.59
N LEU A 113 -18.29 47.65 13.67
CA LEU A 113 -18.82 46.41 13.08
C LEU A 113 -19.00 45.32 14.14
N SER A 114 -18.04 45.14 15.05
CA SER A 114 -18.10 44.18 16.16
C SER A 114 -19.29 44.44 17.10
N LEU A 115 -19.63 45.71 17.36
CA LEU A 115 -20.88 46.09 18.04
C LEU A 115 -22.10 45.59 17.27
N LEU A 116 -22.18 45.82 15.96
CA LEU A 116 -23.31 45.38 15.14
C LEU A 116 -23.42 43.86 15.08
N VAL A 117 -22.29 43.15 14.93
CA VAL A 117 -22.23 41.68 14.96
C VAL A 117 -22.84 41.15 16.25
N ARG A 118 -22.42 41.70 17.39
CA ARG A 118 -22.93 41.32 18.71
C ARG A 118 -24.44 41.55 18.85
N LEU A 119 -24.95 42.69 18.41
CA LEU A 119 -26.38 43.01 18.49
C LEU A 119 -27.23 42.11 17.60
N VAL A 120 -26.73 41.75 16.41
CA VAL A 120 -27.40 40.83 15.50
C VAL A 120 -27.36 39.39 16.02
N ALA A 121 -26.20 38.94 16.51
CA ALA A 121 -26.03 37.60 17.06
C ALA A 121 -26.87 37.39 18.34
N ALA A 122 -27.05 38.43 19.15
CA ALA A 122 -27.94 38.41 20.31
C ALA A 122 -29.45 38.46 19.96
N GLY A 123 -29.80 38.65 18.69
CA GLY A 123 -31.19 38.78 18.24
C GLY A 123 -31.86 40.10 18.66
N GLU A 124 -31.10 41.09 19.11
CA GLU A 124 -31.64 42.40 19.52
C GLU A 124 -32.04 43.27 18.32
N ARG A 125 -31.42 43.02 17.16
CA ARG A 125 -31.59 43.75 15.90
C ARG A 125 -31.43 42.78 14.72
N PRO A 126 -32.16 42.92 13.60
CA PRO A 126 -33.19 43.93 13.31
C PRO A 126 -34.53 43.64 14.01
N LYS A 127 -35.26 44.69 14.41
CA LYS A 127 -36.57 44.60 15.10
C LYS A 127 -37.76 44.58 14.14
N THR A 128 -37.59 45.10 12.92
CA THR A 128 -38.66 45.21 11.92
C THR A 128 -38.21 44.70 10.55
N ALA A 129 -39.15 44.21 9.74
CA ALA A 129 -38.88 43.80 8.36
C ALA A 129 -38.38 44.97 7.47
N ARG A 130 -38.74 46.21 7.80
CA ARG A 130 -38.24 47.41 7.11
C ARG A 130 -36.76 47.65 7.42
N GLU A 131 -36.38 47.54 8.69
CA GLU A 131 -34.98 47.62 9.14
C GLU A 131 -34.15 46.49 8.53
N ALA A 132 -34.67 45.25 8.51
CA ALA A 132 -34.02 44.10 7.87
C ALA A 132 -33.65 44.36 6.39
N ARG A 133 -34.58 44.92 5.61
CA ARG A 133 -34.33 45.29 4.20
C ARG A 133 -33.31 46.40 4.04
N ASN A 134 -33.37 47.41 4.91
CA ASN A 134 -32.48 48.55 4.83
C ASN A 134 -31.06 48.18 5.22
N VAL A 135 -30.88 47.42 6.32
CA VAL A 135 -29.56 47.02 6.80
C VAL A 135 -28.86 46.09 5.82
N VAL A 136 -29.57 45.12 5.21
CA VAL A 136 -28.95 44.23 4.21
C VAL A 136 -28.60 44.98 2.92
N ARG A 137 -29.38 45.99 2.52
CA ARG A 137 -29.01 46.86 1.40
C ARG A 137 -27.74 47.67 1.70
N ALA A 138 -27.68 48.31 2.86
CA ALA A 138 -26.50 49.05 3.29
C ALA A 138 -25.26 48.14 3.45
N LEU A 139 -25.47 46.90 3.89
CA LEU A 139 -24.44 45.87 3.93
C LEU A 139 -23.91 45.54 2.52
N GLY A 140 -24.80 45.31 1.55
CA GLY A 140 -24.40 45.08 0.16
C GLY A 140 -23.58 46.24 -0.41
N GLU A 141 -24.02 47.48 -0.16
CA GLU A 141 -23.27 48.69 -0.55
C GLU A 141 -21.90 48.77 0.13
N CYS A 142 -21.80 48.39 1.41
CA CYS A 142 -20.55 48.34 2.16
C CYS A 142 -19.58 47.28 1.58
N LEU A 143 -20.06 46.07 1.31
CA LEU A 143 -19.26 44.99 0.71
C LEU A 143 -18.72 45.40 -0.66
N THR A 144 -19.56 45.97 -1.52
CA THR A 144 -19.16 46.44 -2.85
C THR A 144 -18.17 47.61 -2.78
N ALA A 145 -18.38 48.57 -1.87
CA ALA A 145 -17.50 49.72 -1.70
C ALA A 145 -16.10 49.32 -1.19
N CYS A 146 -16.04 48.43 -0.20
CA CYS A 146 -14.78 47.87 0.31
C CYS A 146 -14.02 47.11 -0.78
N ARG A 147 -14.69 46.23 -1.55
CA ARG A 147 -14.05 45.51 -2.68
C ARG A 147 -13.54 46.46 -3.75
N ALA A 148 -14.36 47.42 -4.18
CA ALA A 148 -13.97 48.35 -5.24
C ALA A 148 -12.73 49.17 -4.87
N HIS A 149 -12.65 49.64 -3.61
CA HIS A 149 -11.49 50.40 -3.14
C HIS A 149 -10.20 49.57 -3.17
N GLU A 150 -10.24 48.34 -2.65
CA GLU A 150 -9.07 47.47 -2.62
C GLU A 150 -8.66 47.01 -4.02
N MET A 151 -9.61 46.70 -4.91
CA MET A 151 -9.29 46.36 -6.31
C MET A 151 -8.56 47.50 -7.03
N VAL A 152 -8.92 48.76 -6.76
CA VAL A 152 -8.19 49.92 -7.30
C VAL A 152 -6.75 49.98 -6.77
N LEU A 153 -6.54 49.69 -5.48
CA LEU A 153 -5.20 49.62 -4.88
C LEU A 153 -4.35 48.49 -5.47
N LEU A 154 -4.95 47.32 -5.68
CA LEU A 154 -4.30 46.17 -6.32
C LEU A 154 -3.92 46.45 -7.78
N MET A 155 -4.79 47.14 -8.54
CA MET A 155 -4.48 47.54 -9.92
C MET A 155 -3.42 48.63 -10.03
N GLN A 156 -3.22 49.44 -8.99
CA GLN A 156 -2.21 50.51 -8.96
C GLN A 156 -0.82 50.03 -8.53
N ASN A 157 -0.72 48.89 -7.85
CA ASN A 157 0.52 48.38 -7.23
C ASN A 157 0.95 47.01 -7.79
N VAL A 158 0.91 46.83 -9.12
CA VAL A 158 1.14 45.54 -9.79
C VAL A 158 2.56 44.97 -9.60
N ASP A 159 3.57 45.81 -9.33
CA ASP A 159 4.99 45.39 -9.21
C ASP A 159 5.42 44.92 -7.81
N VAL A 160 4.57 45.00 -6.79
CA VAL A 160 4.91 44.51 -5.44
C VAL A 160 3.73 43.73 -4.88
N MET A 161 3.83 42.40 -4.85
CA MET A 161 2.92 41.51 -4.13
C MET A 161 3.10 41.72 -2.61
N GLN A 162 2.63 42.87 -2.09
CA GLN A 162 2.57 43.12 -0.66
C GLN A 162 1.38 42.37 -0.06
N SER A 163 1.62 41.64 1.02
CA SER A 163 0.56 41.11 1.86
C SER A 163 -0.32 42.26 2.38
N PRO A 164 -1.66 42.09 2.42
CA PRO A 164 -2.55 43.12 2.93
C PRO A 164 -2.23 43.40 4.41
N ASP A 165 -2.39 44.66 4.83
CA ASP A 165 -2.18 45.06 6.21
C ASP A 165 -3.11 44.23 7.14
N PRO A 166 -2.59 43.60 8.20
CA PRO A 166 -3.36 42.73 9.09
C PRO A 166 -4.60 43.41 9.68
N GLN A 167 -4.57 44.73 9.92
CA GLN A 167 -5.74 45.45 10.42
C GLN A 167 -6.89 45.52 9.41
N VAL A 168 -6.56 45.54 8.11
CA VAL A 168 -7.55 45.51 7.02
C VAL A 168 -8.22 44.16 6.98
N VAL A 169 -7.43 43.08 7.06
CA VAL A 169 -7.92 41.70 7.08
C VAL A 169 -8.90 41.50 8.23
N THR A 170 -8.55 41.87 9.46
CA THR A 170 -9.44 41.75 10.63
C THR A 170 -10.75 42.52 10.44
N SER A 171 -10.69 43.73 9.89
CA SER A 171 -11.89 44.55 9.65
C SER A 171 -12.81 43.94 8.58
N PHE A 172 -12.23 43.29 7.57
CA PHE A 172 -12.96 42.61 6.49
C PHE A 172 -13.57 41.28 6.98
N GLU A 173 -12.85 40.53 7.82
CA GLU A 173 -13.39 39.35 8.50
C GLU A 173 -14.57 39.71 9.39
N THR A 174 -14.50 40.83 10.11
CA THR A 174 -15.60 41.32 10.95
C THR A 174 -16.81 41.74 10.10
N LEU A 175 -16.58 42.37 8.94
CA LEU A 175 -17.65 42.71 7.99
C LEU A 175 -18.30 41.46 7.38
N ALA A 176 -17.50 40.46 6.99
CA ALA A 176 -17.99 39.17 6.52
C ALA A 176 -18.80 38.45 7.62
N THR A 177 -18.34 38.51 8.87
CA THR A 177 -19.06 37.98 10.04
C THR A 177 -20.42 38.66 10.22
N LEU A 178 -20.48 39.99 10.08
CA LEU A 178 -21.75 40.73 10.13
C LEU A 178 -22.70 40.31 9.00
N ALA A 179 -22.18 40.11 7.79
CA ALA A 179 -22.97 39.64 6.66
C ALA A 179 -23.56 38.25 6.92
N ILE A 180 -22.73 37.32 7.41
CA ILE A 180 -23.15 35.97 7.78
C ILE A 180 -24.21 36.00 8.88
N ALA A 181 -24.03 36.83 9.91
CA ALA A 181 -24.96 36.95 11.03
C ALA A 181 -26.33 37.52 10.59
N LEU A 182 -26.32 38.58 9.77
CA LEU A 182 -27.55 39.20 9.26
C LEU A 182 -28.31 38.29 8.31
N LEU A 183 -27.62 37.66 7.35
CA LEU A 183 -28.25 36.74 6.39
C LEU A 183 -28.74 35.45 7.05
N ASN A 184 -28.17 35.07 8.19
CA ASN A 184 -28.66 33.94 8.97
C ASN A 184 -29.79 34.25 9.94
N HIS A 185 -30.09 35.52 10.19
CA HIS A 185 -31.13 35.94 11.13
C HIS A 185 -32.52 35.48 10.65
N SER A 186 -33.30 34.86 11.53
CA SER A 186 -34.59 34.21 11.19
C SER A 186 -35.59 35.16 10.50
N MET A 187 -35.71 36.39 11.02
CA MET A 187 -36.57 37.43 10.43
C MET A 187 -36.10 37.83 9.02
N VAL A 188 -34.79 37.90 8.80
CA VAL A 188 -34.20 38.29 7.51
C VAL A 188 -34.42 37.18 6.49
N LYS A 189 -34.21 35.91 6.86
CA LYS A 189 -34.48 34.76 5.97
C LYS A 189 -35.94 34.70 5.54
N ALA A 190 -36.88 34.87 6.46
CA ALA A 190 -38.31 34.87 6.15
C ALA A 190 -38.69 36.02 5.19
N ASP A 191 -38.21 37.24 5.47
CA ASP A 191 -38.51 38.41 4.63
C ASP A 191 -37.90 38.28 3.21
N ILE A 192 -36.67 37.73 3.10
CA ILE A 192 -36.03 37.43 1.80
C ILE A 192 -36.83 36.38 1.03
N SER A 193 -37.28 35.31 1.69
CA SER A 193 -38.07 34.25 1.05
C SER A 193 -39.37 34.79 0.45
N ASP A 194 -40.11 35.57 1.24
CA ASP A 194 -41.53 35.83 0.98
C ASP A 194 -41.79 37.13 0.19
N ILE A 195 -40.91 38.13 0.31
CA ILE A 195 -41.22 39.51 -0.14
C ILE A 195 -40.22 40.06 -1.17
N TRP A 196 -38.98 39.58 -1.20
CA TRP A 196 -37.92 40.22 -1.99
C TRP A 196 -37.97 39.92 -3.49
N PRO A 197 -37.81 40.94 -4.36
CA PRO A 197 -37.62 40.73 -5.79
C PRO A 197 -36.34 39.93 -6.09
N GLN A 198 -36.38 39.07 -7.11
CA GLN A 198 -35.21 38.27 -7.53
C GLN A 198 -33.99 39.14 -7.84
N THR A 199 -34.19 40.31 -8.47
CA THR A 199 -33.11 41.26 -8.77
C THR A 199 -32.37 41.79 -7.54
N MET A 200 -33.04 41.85 -6.38
CA MET A 200 -32.40 42.27 -5.13
C MET A 200 -31.64 41.12 -4.48
N LYS A 201 -32.15 39.88 -4.60
CA LYS A 201 -31.48 38.65 -4.18
C LYS A 201 -30.19 38.43 -4.97
N ASP A 202 -30.24 38.58 -6.29
CA ASP A 202 -29.08 38.41 -7.17
C ASP A 202 -27.99 39.47 -6.88
N LYS A 203 -28.39 40.72 -6.60
CA LYS A 203 -27.44 41.80 -6.26
C LYS A 203 -26.69 41.55 -4.96
N ILE A 204 -27.38 41.13 -3.91
CA ILE A 204 -26.72 40.82 -2.63
C ILE A 204 -25.90 39.54 -2.73
N ALA A 205 -26.37 38.53 -3.47
CA ALA A 205 -25.61 37.31 -3.75
C ALA A 205 -24.30 37.64 -4.49
N SER A 206 -24.36 38.44 -5.56
CA SER A 206 -23.15 38.93 -6.27
C SER A 206 -22.22 39.67 -5.32
N ALA A 207 -22.73 40.64 -4.54
CA ALA A 207 -21.89 41.40 -3.61
C ALA A 207 -21.19 40.51 -2.56
N CYS A 208 -21.87 39.48 -2.05
CA CYS A 208 -21.30 38.50 -1.13
C CYS A 208 -20.27 37.59 -1.80
N SER A 209 -20.56 37.05 -3.00
CA SER A 209 -19.62 36.22 -3.75
C SER A 209 -18.37 37.00 -4.16
N ASP A 210 -18.57 38.22 -4.65
CA ASP A 210 -17.50 39.12 -5.05
C ASP A 210 -16.62 39.47 -3.83
N PHE A 211 -17.22 39.84 -2.70
CA PHE A 211 -16.43 40.12 -1.50
C PHE A 211 -15.71 38.88 -0.95
N ALA A 212 -16.33 37.70 -1.05
CA ALA A 212 -15.72 36.43 -0.65
C ALA A 212 -14.48 36.08 -1.49
N GLU A 213 -14.51 36.34 -2.80
CA GLU A 213 -13.37 36.13 -3.71
C GLU A 213 -12.15 36.99 -3.30
N LEU A 214 -12.40 38.22 -2.83
CA LEU A 214 -11.34 39.12 -2.37
C LEU A 214 -10.71 38.65 -1.04
N ILE A 215 -11.53 38.20 -0.08
CA ILE A 215 -11.05 37.88 1.27
C ILE A 215 -10.47 36.47 1.39
N SER A 216 -10.88 35.53 0.53
CA SER A 216 -10.43 34.12 0.57
C SER A 216 -8.91 33.95 0.52
N PRO A 217 -8.14 34.67 -0.32
CA PRO A 217 -6.68 34.59 -0.30
C PRO A 217 -6.02 35.33 0.88
N TRP A 218 -6.75 36.20 1.58
CA TRP A 218 -6.20 37.06 2.64
C TRP A 218 -6.43 36.50 4.05
N SER A 219 -7.50 35.72 4.22
CA SER A 219 -7.90 35.14 5.50
C SER A 219 -7.48 33.68 5.60
N HIS A 220 -6.93 33.29 6.75
CA HIS A 220 -6.71 31.87 7.08
C HIS A 220 -7.99 31.21 7.63
N SER A 221 -9.06 31.99 7.82
CA SER A 221 -10.37 31.54 8.26
C SER A 221 -11.23 31.13 7.05
N GLN A 222 -12.06 30.10 7.21
CA GLN A 222 -13.03 29.67 6.18
C GLN A 222 -14.19 30.67 5.97
N ILE A 223 -14.07 31.91 6.43
CA ILE A 223 -15.15 32.89 6.43
C ILE A 223 -15.52 33.35 5.01
N GLY A 224 -14.55 33.45 4.10
CA GLY A 224 -14.79 33.73 2.68
C GLY A 224 -15.63 32.63 2.02
N ALA A 225 -15.24 31.36 2.21
CA ALA A 225 -15.98 30.20 1.72
C ALA A 225 -17.42 30.17 2.28
N ARG A 226 -17.60 30.42 3.59
CA ARG A 226 -18.93 30.46 4.21
C ARG A 226 -19.82 31.58 3.65
N LEU A 227 -19.26 32.76 3.38
CA LEU A 227 -20.00 33.87 2.77
C LEU A 227 -20.39 33.54 1.32
N HIS A 228 -19.49 32.91 0.56
CA HIS A 228 -19.76 32.45 -0.80
C HIS A 228 -20.87 31.38 -0.85
N MET A 229 -20.88 30.45 0.10
CA MET A 229 -21.94 29.44 0.24
C MET A 229 -23.31 30.07 0.54
N LEU A 230 -23.35 31.09 1.40
CA LEU A 230 -24.59 31.82 1.71
C LEU A 230 -25.14 32.56 0.50
N ALA A 231 -24.29 33.08 -0.38
CA ALA A 231 -24.70 33.74 -1.60
C ALA A 231 -25.41 32.79 -2.59
N LYS A 232 -24.99 31.53 -2.63
CA LYS A 232 -25.50 30.50 -3.56
C LYS A 232 -26.64 29.64 -2.99
N THR A 233 -26.88 29.66 -1.68
CA THR A 233 -27.96 28.88 -1.04
C THR A 233 -29.31 29.61 -1.05
N PRO A 234 -30.44 28.89 -1.05
CA PRO A 234 -31.75 29.49 -0.79
C PRO A 234 -31.77 30.17 0.60
N PRO A 235 -32.36 31.37 0.74
CA PRO A 235 -33.28 32.01 -0.20
C PRO A 235 -32.64 32.99 -1.21
N LEU A 236 -31.30 33.10 -1.27
CA LEU A 236 -30.59 34.07 -2.12
C LEU A 236 -30.24 33.53 -3.51
N GLY A 237 -29.72 32.31 -3.60
CA GLY A 237 -29.26 31.69 -4.83
C GLY A 237 -29.91 30.34 -5.12
N LYS A 238 -29.60 29.78 -6.31
CA LYS A 238 -29.90 28.38 -6.64
C LYS A 238 -28.71 27.52 -6.22
N PRO A 239 -28.94 26.35 -5.60
CA PRO A 239 -27.87 25.46 -5.18
C PRO A 239 -27.26 24.78 -6.42
N ASP A 240 -26.32 25.45 -7.06
CA ASP A 240 -25.43 24.88 -8.06
C ASP A 240 -24.00 24.97 -7.51
N PHE A 241 -23.65 23.96 -6.73
CA PHE A 241 -22.36 23.86 -6.06
C PHE A 241 -21.45 22.90 -6.82
N SER A 242 -20.20 23.30 -7.03
CA SER A 242 -19.18 22.34 -7.46
C SER A 242 -18.81 21.40 -6.30
N THR A 243 -18.24 20.25 -6.63
CA THR A 243 -17.72 19.28 -5.65
C THR A 243 -16.67 19.92 -4.73
N ALA A 244 -15.85 20.82 -5.28
CA ALA A 244 -14.87 21.61 -4.54
C ALA A 244 -15.52 22.59 -3.54
N GLU A 245 -16.64 23.22 -3.92
CA GLU A 245 -17.40 24.12 -3.03
C GLU A 245 -18.07 23.35 -1.89
N ILE A 246 -18.68 22.19 -2.19
CA ILE A 246 -19.25 21.30 -1.16
C ILE A 246 -18.15 20.83 -0.21
N ALA A 247 -17.00 20.43 -0.76
CA ALA A 247 -15.87 20.03 0.06
C ALA A 247 -15.44 21.17 0.98
N SER A 248 -15.27 22.40 0.47
CA SER A 248 -14.80 23.55 1.26
C SER A 248 -15.65 23.87 2.50
N ALA A 249 -16.92 23.47 2.50
CA ALA A 249 -17.84 23.64 3.63
C ALA A 249 -17.69 22.57 4.73
N VAL A 250 -16.99 21.47 4.46
CA VAL A 250 -16.77 20.36 5.41
C VAL A 250 -15.51 20.63 6.24
N ASN A 251 -15.68 20.68 7.56
CA ASN A 251 -14.56 20.71 8.51
C ASN A 251 -13.90 19.34 8.61
N ASP A 252 -12.57 19.30 8.60
CA ASP A 252 -11.81 18.08 8.79
C ASP A 252 -11.67 17.71 10.27
N LEU A 253 -11.55 16.39 10.53
CA LEU A 253 -11.19 15.87 11.85
C LEU A 253 -9.66 15.84 12.01
N PRO A 254 -9.13 15.90 13.25
CA PRO A 254 -7.71 15.80 13.52
C PRO A 254 -7.07 14.58 12.85
N VAL A 255 -5.87 14.75 12.28
CA VAL A 255 -5.09 13.63 11.74
C VAL A 255 -4.49 12.85 12.91
N THR A 256 -4.82 11.56 12.97
CA THR A 256 -4.21 10.61 13.90
C THR A 256 -3.30 9.68 13.11
N ASN A 257 -2.05 9.59 13.54
CA ASN A 257 -1.10 8.61 13.05
C ASN A 257 -0.88 7.57 14.13
N SER A 258 -1.41 6.38 13.91
CA SER A 258 -1.24 5.21 14.76
C SER A 258 -0.56 4.07 14.02
N ARG A 259 -0.02 3.11 14.78
CA ARG A 259 0.56 1.88 14.23
C ARG A 259 -0.43 1.07 13.37
N VAL A 260 -1.74 1.27 13.55
CA VAL A 260 -2.80 0.50 12.87
C VAL A 260 -2.77 0.72 11.36
N GLY A 261 -2.49 1.94 10.90
CA GLY A 261 -2.41 2.23 9.47
C GLY A 261 -1.27 1.47 8.77
N LEU A 262 -0.12 1.30 9.42
CA LEU A 262 0.98 0.48 8.89
C LEU A 262 0.73 -1.02 9.05
N TYR A 263 0.10 -1.43 10.15
CA TYR A 263 -0.32 -2.80 10.36
C TYR A 263 -1.23 -3.30 9.23
N ILE A 264 -2.24 -2.51 8.84
CA ILE A 264 -3.13 -2.82 7.71
C ILE A 264 -2.34 -2.88 6.39
N TYR A 265 -1.49 -1.87 6.12
CA TYR A 265 -0.71 -1.80 4.88
C TYR A 265 0.23 -2.99 4.73
N LEU A 266 0.99 -3.35 5.78
CA LEU A 266 1.94 -4.47 5.75
C LEU A 266 1.23 -5.82 5.69
N ASN A 267 0.08 -5.98 6.35
CA ASN A 267 -0.74 -7.18 6.23
C ASN A 267 -1.19 -7.38 4.77
N ALA A 268 -1.66 -6.31 4.11
CA ALA A 268 -1.99 -6.34 2.69
C ALA A 268 -0.77 -6.62 1.79
N ALA A 269 0.39 -6.04 2.12
CA ALA A 269 1.61 -6.20 1.33
C ALA A 269 2.19 -7.62 1.39
N LEU A 270 1.96 -8.36 2.48
CA LEU A 270 2.63 -9.64 2.76
C LEU A 270 1.67 -10.85 2.83
N CYS A 271 0.35 -10.65 2.85
CA CYS A 271 -0.61 -11.77 2.93
C CYS A 271 -0.65 -12.67 1.68
N ALA A 272 -0.14 -12.19 0.55
CA ALA A 272 -0.14 -12.85 -0.76
C ALA A 272 1.28 -12.79 -1.36
N ARG A 273 1.41 -12.72 -2.70
CA ARG A 273 2.67 -12.27 -3.33
C ARG A 273 3.14 -10.99 -2.62
N PRO A 274 4.41 -10.88 -2.23
CA PRO A 274 4.91 -9.65 -1.63
C PRO A 274 4.70 -8.44 -2.57
N LEU A 275 4.13 -7.37 -2.03
CA LEU A 275 3.94 -6.08 -2.71
C LEU A 275 4.72 -4.99 -1.97
N THR A 276 6.01 -5.25 -1.74
CA THR A 276 6.91 -4.41 -0.95
C THR A 276 7.86 -3.60 -1.83
N ASP A 277 7.32 -3.06 -2.93
CA ASP A 277 8.07 -2.15 -3.80
C ASP A 277 8.49 -0.89 -3.02
N ASP A 278 9.79 -0.59 -3.05
CA ASP A 278 10.40 0.44 -2.22
C ASP A 278 9.81 1.83 -2.50
N MET A 279 9.58 2.16 -3.77
CA MET A 279 9.04 3.45 -4.16
C MET A 279 7.62 3.64 -3.65
N SER A 280 6.76 2.64 -3.84
CA SER A 280 5.38 2.68 -3.35
C SER A 280 5.31 2.79 -1.82
N LEU A 281 6.17 2.05 -1.11
CA LEU A 281 6.23 2.05 0.34
C LEU A 281 6.77 3.38 0.88
N PHE A 282 7.83 3.94 0.29
CA PHE A 282 8.36 5.25 0.70
C PHE A 282 7.36 6.38 0.44
N ASN A 283 6.66 6.36 -0.69
CA ASN A 283 5.58 7.32 -0.97
C ASN A 283 4.48 7.24 0.09
N TYR A 284 4.04 6.03 0.44
CA TYR A 284 3.04 5.83 1.49
C TYR A 284 3.52 6.33 2.86
N LEU A 285 4.76 6.00 3.24
CA LEU A 285 5.35 6.40 4.51
C LEU A 285 5.49 7.93 4.61
N HIS A 286 6.01 8.57 3.56
CA HIS A 286 6.20 10.02 3.55
C HIS A 286 4.86 10.77 3.56
N ALA A 287 3.86 10.32 2.79
CA ALA A 287 2.55 10.95 2.81
C ALA A 287 1.84 10.83 4.18
N LYS A 288 2.05 9.72 4.90
CA LYS A 288 1.45 9.48 6.22
C LYS A 288 2.12 10.28 7.34
N TYR A 289 3.46 10.24 7.41
CA TYR A 289 4.23 10.79 8.53
C TYR A 289 4.82 12.18 8.25
N GLN A 290 4.86 12.61 6.98
CA GLN A 290 5.45 13.89 6.56
C GLN A 290 6.88 14.04 7.08
N ASN A 291 7.09 14.93 8.06
CA ASN A 291 8.40 15.19 8.67
C ASN A 291 8.63 14.44 10.01
N ASP A 292 7.66 13.66 10.50
CA ASP A 292 7.78 12.90 11.75
C ASP A 292 8.52 11.57 11.54
N THR A 293 9.84 11.66 11.40
CA THR A 293 10.72 10.51 11.16
C THR A 293 10.81 9.55 12.35
N GLN A 294 10.58 10.04 13.57
CA GLN A 294 10.61 9.23 14.79
C GLN A 294 9.41 8.28 14.84
N SER A 295 8.20 8.81 14.67
CA SER A 295 6.98 7.97 14.66
C SER A 295 6.97 7.04 13.45
N LEU A 296 7.48 7.48 12.29
CA LEU A 296 7.61 6.66 11.09
C LEU A 296 8.44 5.40 11.37
N VAL A 297 9.68 5.55 11.82
CA VAL A 297 10.58 4.41 12.06
C VAL A 297 10.03 3.54 13.20
N SER A 298 9.49 4.16 14.26
CA SER A 298 8.95 3.43 15.40
C SER A 298 7.75 2.57 15.02
N ASP A 299 6.76 3.14 14.33
CA ASP A 299 5.56 2.42 13.95
C ASP A 299 5.81 1.41 12.83
N LEU A 300 6.76 1.65 11.91
CA LEU A 300 7.16 0.69 10.89
C LEU A 300 7.74 -0.59 11.52
N ILE A 301 8.64 -0.45 12.49
CA ILE A 301 9.20 -1.60 13.22
C ILE A 301 8.10 -2.30 14.00
N VAL A 302 7.33 -1.58 14.82
CA VAL A 302 6.29 -2.17 15.68
C VAL A 302 5.22 -2.88 14.84
N ALA A 303 4.71 -2.24 13.77
CA ALA A 303 3.71 -2.84 12.89
C ALA A 303 4.23 -4.10 12.19
N SER A 304 5.52 -4.16 11.85
CA SER A 304 6.13 -5.36 11.23
C SER A 304 6.10 -6.56 12.20
N PHE A 305 6.41 -6.34 13.48
CA PHE A 305 6.29 -7.37 14.52
C PHE A 305 4.83 -7.71 14.83
N ASP A 306 3.93 -6.72 14.84
CA ASP A 306 2.49 -6.95 15.04
C ASP A 306 1.91 -7.85 13.93
N VAL A 307 2.36 -7.68 12.66
CA VAL A 307 1.96 -8.56 11.54
C VAL A 307 2.48 -9.98 11.73
N LEU A 308 3.72 -10.17 12.18
CA LEU A 308 4.26 -11.50 12.49
C LEU A 308 3.51 -12.16 13.64
N ALA A 309 3.23 -11.43 14.73
CA ALA A 309 2.45 -11.93 15.86
C ALA A 309 1.04 -12.34 15.43
N ASN A 310 0.36 -11.53 14.62
CA ASN A 310 -0.94 -11.90 14.05
C ASN A 310 -0.87 -13.15 13.15
N ALA A 311 0.20 -13.32 12.36
CA ALA A 311 0.40 -14.53 11.56
C ALA A 311 0.61 -15.79 12.41
N LEU A 312 1.31 -15.66 13.54
CA LEU A 312 1.48 -16.74 14.54
C LEU A 312 0.14 -17.08 15.23
N GLN A 313 -0.64 -16.06 15.58
CA GLN A 313 -1.98 -16.23 16.17
C GLN A 313 -2.91 -17.01 15.23
N GLN A 314 -2.91 -16.67 13.93
CA GLN A 314 -3.71 -17.33 12.90
C GLN A 314 -3.13 -18.68 12.43
N ARG A 315 -2.03 -19.15 13.02
CA ARG A 315 -1.35 -20.42 12.68
C ARG A 315 -1.03 -20.55 11.19
N GLN A 316 -0.52 -19.47 10.59
CA GLN A 316 -0.13 -19.46 9.18
C GLN A 316 0.99 -20.49 8.90
N PRO A 317 1.06 -21.05 7.68
CA PRO A 317 2.05 -22.06 7.33
C PRO A 317 3.50 -21.54 7.43
N PRO A 318 4.49 -22.43 7.63
CA PRO A 318 5.89 -22.04 7.89
C PRO A 318 6.49 -21.19 6.77
N ASN A 319 6.11 -21.43 5.51
CA ASN A 319 6.57 -20.63 4.37
C ASN A 319 6.10 -19.16 4.44
N GLN A 320 4.89 -18.92 4.95
CA GLN A 320 4.43 -17.54 5.16
C GLN A 320 5.17 -16.89 6.33
N LEU A 321 5.36 -17.61 7.44
CA LEU A 321 6.15 -17.13 8.57
C LEU A 321 7.60 -16.78 8.15
N LEU A 322 8.21 -17.60 7.29
CA LEU A 322 9.52 -17.33 6.71
C LEU A 322 9.53 -15.99 5.94
N CYS A 323 8.50 -15.71 5.15
CA CYS A 323 8.38 -14.44 4.41
C CYS A 323 8.29 -13.24 5.37
N TYR A 324 7.46 -13.31 6.42
CA TYR A 324 7.34 -12.23 7.41
C TYR A 324 8.64 -12.01 8.19
N ARG A 325 9.32 -13.09 8.59
CA ARG A 325 10.61 -13.00 9.28
C ARG A 325 11.69 -12.44 8.38
N SER A 326 11.73 -12.83 7.10
CA SER A 326 12.67 -12.28 6.12
C SER A 326 12.41 -10.79 5.89
N PHE A 327 11.15 -10.36 5.85
CA PHE A 327 10.83 -8.93 5.80
C PHE A 327 11.40 -8.17 7.01
N ILE A 328 11.23 -8.70 8.23
CA ILE A 328 11.73 -8.10 9.47
C ILE A 328 13.26 -8.10 9.52
N ALA A 329 13.92 -9.23 9.25
CA ALA A 329 15.37 -9.36 9.45
C ALA A 329 16.19 -8.84 8.25
N ASN A 330 15.65 -8.89 7.03
CA ASN A 330 16.39 -8.55 5.82
C ASN A 330 15.91 -7.27 5.14
N LYS A 331 14.59 -7.07 4.97
CA LYS A 331 14.06 -5.91 4.21
C LYS A 331 13.98 -4.65 5.07
N LEU A 332 13.50 -4.77 6.30
CA LEU A 332 13.27 -3.64 7.19
C LEU A 332 14.55 -2.85 7.55
N PRO A 333 15.70 -3.47 7.88
CA PRO A 333 16.95 -2.74 8.08
C PRO A 333 17.35 -1.94 6.84
N LEU A 334 17.24 -2.53 5.64
CA LEU A 334 17.55 -1.85 4.38
C LEU A 334 16.66 -0.62 4.16
N LEU A 335 15.35 -0.74 4.41
CA LEU A 335 14.41 0.38 4.31
C LEU A 335 14.78 1.52 5.28
N ILE A 336 15.14 1.17 6.52
CA ILE A 336 15.56 2.15 7.53
C ILE A 336 16.88 2.83 7.13
N THR A 337 17.82 2.09 6.55
CA THR A 337 19.06 2.66 6.00
C THR A 337 18.76 3.72 4.95
N THR A 338 17.88 3.42 3.99
CA THR A 338 17.49 4.39 2.95
C THR A 338 16.80 5.61 3.53
N LEU A 339 15.88 5.43 4.48
CA LEU A 339 15.22 6.55 5.18
C LEU A 339 16.24 7.40 5.95
N SER A 340 17.22 6.75 6.59
CA SER A 340 18.21 7.40 7.44
C SER A 340 19.23 8.25 6.70
N ALA A 341 19.36 8.11 5.39
CA ALA A 341 20.23 8.97 4.58
C ALA A 341 19.87 10.47 4.74
N SER A 342 18.62 10.77 5.11
CA SER A 342 18.12 12.12 5.38
C SER A 342 18.21 12.56 6.85
N PHE A 343 18.61 11.67 7.76
CA PHE A 343 18.59 11.93 9.20
C PHE A 343 19.90 12.56 9.69
N ALA A 344 19.83 13.25 10.82
CA ALA A 344 21.04 13.65 11.53
C ALA A 344 21.78 12.40 12.08
N PRO A 345 23.11 12.50 12.33
CA PRO A 345 23.88 11.40 12.90
C PRO A 345 23.26 10.89 14.21
N MET A 346 23.34 9.58 14.47
CA MET A 346 22.82 8.89 15.67
C MET A 346 21.28 8.85 15.80
N THR A 347 20.53 9.62 15.02
CA THR A 347 19.07 9.67 15.07
C THR A 347 18.42 8.31 14.78
N SER A 348 18.93 7.56 13.79
CA SER A 348 18.43 6.22 13.44
C SER A 348 18.54 5.25 14.61
N GLN A 349 19.67 5.27 15.33
CA GLN A 349 19.89 4.43 16.49
C GLN A 349 18.84 4.73 17.56
N VAL A 350 18.63 5.99 17.91
CA VAL A 350 17.65 6.40 18.92
C VAL A 350 16.23 5.98 18.51
N HIS A 351 15.84 6.17 17.25
CA HIS A 351 14.52 5.77 16.77
C HIS A 351 14.29 4.26 16.87
N ILE A 352 15.28 3.45 16.48
CA ILE A 352 15.23 1.98 16.59
C ILE A 352 15.15 1.57 18.07
N GLN A 353 15.94 2.19 18.95
CA GLN A 353 15.91 1.93 20.39
C GLN A 353 14.52 2.21 21.00
N MET A 354 13.87 3.30 20.60
CA MET A 354 12.51 3.63 21.03
C MET A 354 11.49 2.60 20.51
N ALA A 355 11.66 2.13 19.28
CA ALA A 355 10.81 1.10 18.70
C ALA A 355 10.96 -0.24 19.42
N LEU A 356 12.18 -0.70 19.70
CA LEU A 356 12.46 -1.96 20.40
C LEU A 356 11.83 -2.02 21.79
N ARG A 357 11.70 -0.88 22.48
CA ARG A 357 10.99 -0.80 23.77
C ARG A 357 9.47 -0.98 23.64
N ARG A 358 8.91 -0.74 22.45
CA ARG A 358 7.47 -0.90 22.16
C ARG A 358 7.14 -2.28 21.57
N VAL A 359 8.14 -3.00 21.04
CA VAL A 359 7.95 -4.36 20.49
C VAL A 359 7.74 -5.33 21.64
N ASP A 360 6.56 -5.94 21.70
CA ASP A 360 6.29 -7.04 22.62
C ASP A 360 6.70 -8.38 21.98
N VAL A 361 7.53 -9.14 22.68
CA VAL A 361 7.97 -10.49 22.30
C VAL A 361 7.25 -11.59 23.09
N HIS A 362 6.33 -11.19 23.96
CA HIS A 362 5.48 -12.04 24.80
C HIS A 362 3.99 -11.71 24.69
N PRO A 363 3.43 -11.46 23.49
CA PRO A 363 2.00 -11.19 23.36
C PRO A 363 1.15 -12.40 23.77
N PHE A 364 1.67 -13.63 23.66
CA PHE A 364 0.94 -14.85 24.00
C PHE A 364 1.18 -15.27 25.46
N PRO A 365 0.13 -15.58 26.24
CA PRO A 365 0.29 -16.07 27.60
C PRO A 365 1.05 -17.42 27.61
N PRO A 366 2.16 -17.57 28.37
CA PRO A 366 2.97 -18.79 28.33
C PRO A 366 2.29 -20.03 28.93
N LEU A 367 1.14 -19.87 29.59
CA LEU A 367 0.40 -20.94 30.27
C LEU A 367 -0.78 -21.49 29.44
N SER A 368 -1.06 -20.96 28.25
CA SER A 368 -2.23 -21.37 27.45
C SER A 368 -2.00 -22.59 26.56
N SER A 369 -0.81 -22.74 25.95
CA SER A 369 -0.44 -23.93 25.17
C SER A 369 1.08 -23.98 24.88
N ASP A 370 1.62 -25.16 24.57
CA ASP A 370 3.03 -25.31 24.16
C ASP A 370 3.35 -24.47 22.90
N ASN A 371 2.38 -24.35 21.98
CA ASN A 371 2.50 -23.52 20.77
C ASN A 371 2.69 -22.03 21.08
N ASP A 372 2.08 -21.52 22.15
CA ASP A 372 2.20 -20.10 22.54
C ASP A 372 3.62 -19.77 23.03
N THR A 373 4.27 -20.72 23.70
CA THR A 373 5.67 -20.61 24.08
C THR A 373 6.57 -20.59 22.84
N THR A 374 6.35 -21.50 21.88
CA THR A 374 7.08 -21.51 20.60
C THR A 374 6.89 -20.21 19.82
N ASN A 375 5.67 -19.67 19.78
CA ASN A 375 5.36 -18.41 19.10
C ASN A 375 6.13 -17.23 19.70
N ASN A 376 6.20 -17.15 21.03
CA ASN A 376 7.01 -16.13 21.73
C ASN A 376 8.51 -16.28 21.42
N GLU A 377 9.04 -17.50 21.36
CA GLU A 377 10.45 -17.73 20.98
C GLU A 377 10.75 -17.31 19.53
N ILE A 378 9.81 -17.52 18.60
CA ILE A 378 9.94 -17.03 17.23
C ILE A 378 10.03 -15.49 17.19
N LEU A 379 9.20 -14.80 17.97
CA LEU A 379 9.24 -13.33 18.07
C LEU A 379 10.55 -12.82 18.67
N LYS A 380 11.03 -13.44 19.75
CA LYS A 380 12.34 -13.11 20.35
C LYS A 380 13.49 -13.31 19.36
N LYS A 381 13.53 -14.47 18.70
CA LYS A 381 14.55 -14.79 17.72
C LYS A 381 14.55 -13.78 16.56
N SER A 382 13.37 -13.44 16.04
CA SER A 382 13.22 -12.46 14.97
C SER A 382 13.66 -11.04 15.40
N ARG A 383 13.45 -10.66 16.67
CA ARG A 383 13.95 -9.41 17.24
C ARG A 383 15.49 -9.38 17.31
N LEU A 384 16.11 -10.48 17.71
CA LEU A 384 17.57 -10.59 17.76
C LEU A 384 18.19 -10.52 16.36
N GLU A 385 17.64 -11.29 15.42
CA GLU A 385 18.06 -11.29 14.00
C GLU A 385 17.92 -9.89 13.36
N PHE A 386 16.82 -9.19 13.63
CA PHE A 386 16.64 -7.80 13.21
C PHE A 386 17.73 -6.87 13.76
N VAL A 387 18.05 -6.97 15.06
CA VAL A 387 19.09 -6.14 15.68
C VAL A 387 20.47 -6.45 15.10
N GLN A 388 20.79 -7.73 14.87
CA GLN A 388 22.04 -8.14 14.22
C GLN A 388 22.16 -7.53 12.82
N ALA A 389 21.07 -7.58 12.03
CA ALA A 389 21.04 -6.94 10.73
C ALA A 389 21.16 -5.41 10.83
N CYS A 390 20.50 -4.73 11.78
CA CYS A 390 20.69 -3.29 11.98
C CYS A 390 22.15 -2.91 12.27
N VAL A 391 22.88 -3.73 13.05
CA VAL A 391 24.31 -3.54 13.28
C VAL A 391 25.12 -3.74 11.99
N LEU A 392 24.79 -4.76 11.18
CA LEU A 392 25.42 -5.02 9.88
C LEU A 392 25.25 -3.82 8.91
N PHE A 393 24.09 -3.18 8.94
CA PHE A 393 23.77 -1.98 8.15
C PHE A 393 24.24 -0.66 8.79
N GLN A 394 25.02 -0.73 9.89
CA GLN A 394 25.58 0.44 10.60
C GLN A 394 24.51 1.42 11.13
N LEU A 395 23.30 0.93 11.43
CA LEU A 395 22.20 1.74 11.95
C LEU A 395 22.30 2.05 13.45
N GLY A 396 23.25 1.41 14.14
CA GLY A 396 23.58 1.67 15.52
C GLY A 396 24.65 0.71 16.03
N ASN A 397 25.14 0.95 17.24
CA ASN A 397 26.12 0.09 17.88
C ASN A 397 25.47 -1.13 18.57
N GLU A 398 26.20 -2.24 18.55
CA GLU A 398 25.76 -3.52 19.15
C GLU A 398 25.41 -3.35 20.65
N GLN A 399 26.28 -2.67 21.41
CA GLN A 399 26.11 -2.50 22.85
C GLN A 399 24.82 -1.76 23.23
N ALA A 400 24.38 -0.76 22.46
CA ALA A 400 23.21 0.01 22.84
C ALA A 400 21.89 -0.65 22.42
N PHE A 401 21.89 -1.59 21.47
CA PHE A 401 20.71 -2.40 21.23
C PHE A 401 20.57 -3.52 22.26
N HIS A 402 21.68 -4.20 22.61
CA HIS A 402 21.68 -5.25 23.62
C HIS A 402 21.29 -4.73 25.02
N SER A 403 21.66 -3.49 25.37
CA SER A 403 21.25 -2.89 26.64
C SER A 403 19.73 -2.69 26.78
N ILE A 404 18.99 -2.61 25.67
CA ILE A 404 17.52 -2.47 25.68
C ILE A 404 16.85 -3.84 25.67
N ILE A 405 17.41 -4.80 24.95
CA ILE A 405 16.87 -6.17 24.89
C ILE A 405 17.01 -6.88 26.24
N GLY A 406 18.04 -6.53 27.03
CA GLY A 406 18.33 -7.18 28.30
C GLY A 406 19.05 -8.53 28.16
N GLU A 407 19.45 -8.89 26.94
CA GLU A 407 20.20 -10.10 26.61
C GLU A 407 21.69 -9.76 26.43
N THR A 408 22.58 -10.47 27.13
CA THR A 408 24.03 -10.36 26.95
C THR A 408 24.43 -10.77 25.53
N PRO A 409 25.37 -10.07 24.87
CA PRO A 409 25.83 -10.44 23.54
C PRO A 409 26.32 -11.89 23.56
N ALA A 410 25.82 -12.69 22.61
CA ALA A 410 26.21 -14.08 22.45
C ALA A 410 27.74 -14.19 22.24
N PRO A 411 28.38 -15.31 22.61
CA PRO A 411 29.81 -15.53 22.34
C PRO A 411 30.12 -15.32 20.84
N ILE A 412 31.35 -14.89 20.54
CA ILE A 412 31.84 -14.44 19.23
C ILE A 412 31.44 -15.42 18.11
N VAL A 413 30.27 -15.20 17.50
CA VAL A 413 29.88 -15.82 16.24
C VAL A 413 30.71 -15.14 15.15
N PRO A 414 31.21 -15.86 14.13
CA PRO A 414 31.85 -15.21 12.99
C PRO A 414 30.95 -14.08 12.48
N ARG A 415 31.49 -12.85 12.44
CA ARG A 415 30.73 -11.67 12.00
C ARG A 415 30.22 -11.94 10.59
N VAL A 416 28.90 -11.99 10.45
CA VAL A 416 28.26 -12.05 9.13
C VAL A 416 28.74 -10.84 8.33
N VAL A 417 29.26 -11.09 7.15
CA VAL A 417 29.75 -10.04 6.25
C VAL A 417 28.60 -9.57 5.37
N ARG A 418 28.51 -8.26 5.15
CA ARG A 418 27.53 -7.69 4.24
C ARG A 418 27.92 -8.02 2.81
N TYR A 419 27.01 -8.63 2.06
CA TYR A 419 27.27 -8.96 0.66
C TYR A 419 27.07 -7.78 -0.27
N ASN A 420 27.85 -7.78 -1.35
CA ASN A 420 27.69 -6.87 -2.49
C ASN A 420 27.04 -7.64 -3.66
N ARG A 421 25.95 -7.08 -4.19
CA ARG A 421 25.15 -7.68 -5.27
C ARG A 421 25.98 -7.98 -6.52
N GLN A 422 26.77 -7.03 -7.01
CA GLN A 422 27.57 -7.17 -8.23
C GLN A 422 28.64 -8.26 -8.07
N SER A 423 29.31 -8.30 -6.92
CA SER A 423 30.30 -9.35 -6.64
C SER A 423 29.67 -10.74 -6.59
N LEU A 424 28.50 -10.89 -5.96
CA LEU A 424 27.78 -12.17 -5.93
C LEU A 424 27.31 -12.60 -7.32
N SER A 425 26.83 -11.66 -8.15
CA SER A 425 26.43 -11.93 -9.53
C SER A 425 27.62 -12.46 -10.34
N GLN A 426 28.78 -11.80 -10.25
CA GLN A 426 30.02 -12.27 -10.89
C GLN A 426 30.44 -13.67 -10.43
N GLN A 427 30.29 -13.99 -9.13
CA GLN A 427 30.58 -15.32 -8.60
C GLN A 427 29.63 -16.38 -9.16
N CYS A 428 28.34 -16.07 -9.34
CA CYS A 428 27.36 -17.00 -9.91
C CYS A 428 27.62 -17.25 -11.40
N ILE A 429 27.98 -16.20 -12.14
CA ILE A 429 28.33 -16.30 -13.56
C ILE A 429 29.60 -17.15 -13.75
N ALA A 430 30.59 -17.00 -12.87
CA ALA A 430 31.82 -17.79 -12.90
C ALA A 430 31.62 -19.24 -12.44
N ASN A 431 30.67 -19.50 -11.53
CA ASN A 431 30.38 -20.82 -11.00
C ASN A 431 28.88 -20.98 -10.67
N ILE A 432 28.17 -21.69 -11.55
CA ILE A 432 26.73 -21.91 -11.40
C ILE A 432 26.34 -22.65 -10.11
N HIS A 433 27.22 -23.48 -9.53
CA HIS A 433 26.93 -24.18 -8.27
C HIS A 433 26.80 -23.21 -7.08
N ARG A 434 27.39 -22.01 -7.16
CA ARG A 434 27.22 -20.96 -6.14
C ARG A 434 25.76 -20.53 -6.00
N VAL A 435 24.95 -20.67 -7.05
CA VAL A 435 23.50 -20.38 -7.02
C VAL A 435 22.77 -21.23 -5.99
N GLU A 436 23.13 -22.51 -5.84
CA GLU A 436 22.46 -23.40 -4.89
C GLU A 436 22.80 -23.02 -3.44
N GLU A 437 24.04 -22.64 -3.18
CA GLU A 437 24.48 -22.15 -1.87
C GLU A 437 23.76 -20.84 -1.53
N LEU A 438 23.72 -19.89 -2.45
CA LEU A 438 23.01 -18.62 -2.27
C LEU A 438 21.51 -18.80 -2.10
N ALA A 439 20.88 -19.74 -2.83
CA ALA A 439 19.47 -20.07 -2.65
C ALA A 439 19.18 -20.60 -1.24
N ARG A 440 20.10 -21.39 -0.64
CA ARG A 440 19.99 -21.81 0.76
C ARG A 440 20.20 -20.63 1.73
N GLU A 441 21.14 -19.73 1.42
CA GLU A 441 21.41 -18.54 2.23
C GLU A 441 20.26 -17.51 2.22
N LEU A 442 19.35 -17.53 1.24
CA LEU A 442 18.15 -16.66 1.22
C LEU A 442 17.23 -16.83 2.44
N GLU A 443 17.17 -18.03 3.01
CA GLU A 443 16.40 -18.32 4.22
C GLU A 443 17.07 -17.74 5.47
N GLY A 444 18.31 -17.26 5.33
CA GLY A 444 19.07 -16.59 6.37
C GLY A 444 18.42 -15.28 6.79
N MET A 445 18.34 -15.08 8.11
CA MET A 445 17.79 -13.88 8.74
C MET A 445 18.91 -12.96 9.20
N ASN A 446 19.79 -12.58 8.27
CA ASN A 446 21.09 -11.96 8.58
C ASN A 446 21.34 -10.62 7.88
N GLY A 447 20.36 -10.09 7.13
CA GLY A 447 20.45 -8.84 6.39
C GLY A 447 20.82 -8.97 4.92
N ASN A 448 21.31 -10.13 4.45
CA ASN A 448 21.89 -10.27 3.11
C ASN A 448 20.91 -10.71 2.01
N ALA A 449 19.68 -11.11 2.34
CA ALA A 449 18.73 -11.67 1.36
C ALA A 449 18.45 -10.74 0.17
N GLY A 450 18.51 -9.41 0.36
CA GLY A 450 18.33 -8.44 -0.73
C GLY A 450 19.46 -8.48 -1.78
N ALA A 451 20.71 -8.51 -1.32
CA ALA A 451 21.88 -8.62 -2.21
C ALA A 451 21.89 -9.95 -2.97
N ILE A 452 21.53 -11.04 -2.27
CA ILE A 452 21.42 -12.37 -2.85
C ILE A 452 20.30 -12.42 -3.89
N SER A 453 19.10 -11.92 -3.56
CA SER A 453 17.96 -11.89 -4.49
C SER A 453 18.30 -11.11 -5.76
N GLY A 454 18.91 -9.92 -5.61
CA GLY A 454 19.36 -9.12 -6.75
C GLY A 454 20.38 -9.85 -7.63
N ALA A 455 21.38 -10.50 -7.02
CA ALA A 455 22.39 -11.25 -7.77
C ALA A 455 21.81 -12.45 -8.54
N LEU A 456 20.84 -13.16 -7.95
CA LEU A 456 20.16 -14.29 -8.59
C LEU A 456 19.31 -13.82 -9.79
N VAL A 457 18.61 -12.69 -9.66
CA VAL A 457 17.86 -12.08 -10.77
C VAL A 457 18.81 -11.62 -11.88
N ASP A 458 19.92 -10.96 -11.55
CA ASP A 458 20.93 -10.54 -12.53
C ASP A 458 21.54 -11.75 -13.26
N THR A 459 21.77 -12.84 -12.54
CA THR A 459 22.30 -14.09 -13.12
C THR A 459 21.31 -14.67 -14.15
N ILE A 460 20.00 -14.68 -13.87
CA ILE A 460 18.99 -15.12 -14.83
C ILE A 460 19.04 -14.26 -16.11
N GLN A 461 19.09 -12.94 -15.96
CA GLN A 461 19.14 -12.02 -17.09
C GLN A 461 20.42 -12.20 -17.91
N HIS A 462 21.56 -12.38 -17.25
CA HIS A 462 22.84 -12.64 -17.91
C HIS A 462 22.83 -13.96 -18.69
N LEU A 463 22.38 -15.06 -18.07
CA LEU A 463 22.33 -16.37 -18.72
C LEU A 463 21.38 -16.38 -19.92
N TYR A 464 20.25 -15.67 -19.84
CA TYR A 464 19.37 -15.46 -20.99
C TYR A 464 20.07 -14.69 -22.12
N ALA A 465 20.71 -13.55 -21.81
CA ALA A 465 21.41 -12.74 -22.80
C ALA A 465 22.59 -13.48 -23.46
N ALA A 466 23.28 -14.34 -22.70
CA ALA A 466 24.36 -15.19 -23.18
C ALA A 466 23.88 -16.46 -23.91
N LYS A 467 22.57 -16.76 -23.91
CA LYS A 467 21.97 -18.01 -24.40
C LYS A 467 22.54 -19.28 -23.74
N GLU A 468 22.92 -19.19 -22.47
CA GLU A 468 23.46 -20.29 -21.66
C GLU A 468 22.33 -21.14 -21.03
N THR A 469 21.64 -21.92 -21.86
CA THR A 469 20.42 -22.66 -21.49
C THR A 469 20.66 -23.77 -20.47
N MET A 470 21.82 -24.43 -20.49
CA MET A 470 22.18 -25.47 -19.53
C MET A 470 22.39 -24.97 -18.10
N SER A 471 23.04 -23.82 -17.96
CA SER A 471 23.19 -23.15 -16.67
C SER A 471 21.85 -22.64 -16.15
N LEU A 472 21.01 -22.14 -17.06
CA LEU A 472 19.66 -21.69 -16.73
C LEU A 472 18.75 -22.85 -16.29
N ARG A 473 18.86 -24.03 -16.91
CA ARG A 473 18.19 -25.28 -16.49
C ARG A 473 18.51 -25.59 -15.03
N THR A 474 19.80 -25.57 -14.68
CA THR A 474 20.29 -25.85 -13.32
C THR A 474 19.67 -24.89 -12.31
N LEU A 475 19.72 -23.59 -12.60
CA LEU A 475 19.10 -22.55 -11.78
C LEU A 475 17.58 -22.75 -11.63
N CYS A 476 16.88 -23.03 -12.73
CA CYS A 476 15.43 -23.22 -12.71
C CYS A 476 15.04 -24.44 -11.86
N ASN A 477 15.83 -25.51 -11.91
CA ASN A 477 15.65 -26.70 -11.09
C ASN A 477 15.88 -26.46 -9.60
N ILE A 478 16.83 -25.59 -9.24
CA ILE A 478 17.04 -25.21 -7.82
C ILE A 478 15.79 -24.49 -7.29
N PHE A 479 15.25 -23.53 -8.05
CA PHE A 479 14.08 -22.77 -7.61
C PHE A 479 12.78 -23.55 -7.68
N SER A 480 12.60 -24.46 -8.64
CA SER A 480 11.39 -25.28 -8.73
C SER A 480 11.25 -26.22 -7.52
N ARG A 481 12.37 -26.70 -6.97
CA ARG A 481 12.42 -27.50 -5.73
C ARG A 481 12.13 -26.69 -4.47
N ARG A 482 12.46 -25.40 -4.50
CA ARG A 482 12.33 -24.47 -3.36
C ARG A 482 11.49 -23.26 -3.73
N LEU A 483 10.32 -23.50 -4.31
CA LEU A 483 9.42 -22.45 -4.78
C LEU A 483 9.09 -21.38 -3.72
N PRO A 484 8.97 -21.69 -2.40
CA PRO A 484 8.79 -20.66 -1.37
C PRO A 484 9.90 -19.60 -1.31
N LEU A 485 11.11 -19.84 -1.83
CA LEU A 485 12.16 -18.81 -1.89
C LEU A 485 11.79 -17.63 -2.78
N MET A 486 10.89 -17.83 -3.75
CA MET A 486 10.34 -16.74 -4.57
C MET A 486 9.57 -15.71 -3.71
N ASP A 487 9.07 -16.11 -2.54
CA ASP A 487 8.44 -15.20 -1.57
C ASP A 487 9.44 -14.19 -0.98
N ILE A 488 10.73 -14.52 -0.98
CA ILE A 488 11.81 -13.64 -0.52
C ILE A 488 12.31 -12.81 -1.70
N ILE A 489 12.55 -13.44 -2.86
CA ILE A 489 13.01 -12.74 -4.08
C ILE A 489 12.04 -11.61 -4.45
N PHE A 490 10.73 -11.86 -4.42
CA PHE A 490 9.71 -10.85 -4.76
C PHE A 490 9.51 -9.76 -3.71
N GLN A 491 10.23 -9.78 -2.58
CA GLN A 491 10.34 -8.59 -1.72
C GLN A 491 11.30 -7.53 -2.28
N TYR A 492 12.15 -7.93 -3.25
CA TYR A 492 13.22 -7.10 -3.81
C TYR A 492 13.14 -6.94 -5.34
N ALA A 493 12.37 -7.78 -6.03
CA ALA A 493 12.22 -7.76 -7.48
C ALA A 493 10.75 -7.89 -7.90
N GLN A 494 10.42 -7.38 -9.08
CA GLN A 494 9.11 -7.58 -9.69
C GLN A 494 9.03 -8.96 -10.38
N PRO A 495 7.83 -9.56 -10.50
CA PRO A 495 7.69 -10.85 -11.19
C PRO A 495 8.23 -10.86 -12.62
N SER A 496 8.10 -9.74 -13.34
CA SER A 496 8.62 -9.56 -14.69
C SER A 496 10.14 -9.66 -14.77
N ASP A 497 10.87 -9.26 -13.72
CA ASP A 497 12.33 -9.25 -13.71
C ASP A 497 12.91 -10.67 -13.77
N VAL A 498 12.15 -11.64 -13.25
CA VAL A 498 12.46 -13.08 -13.29
C VAL A 498 11.81 -13.74 -14.50
N LEU A 499 10.52 -13.48 -14.75
CA LEU A 499 9.74 -14.24 -15.72
C LEU A 499 9.94 -13.78 -17.15
N SER A 500 10.11 -12.48 -17.43
CA SER A 500 10.27 -11.98 -18.79
C SER A 500 11.41 -12.67 -19.57
N PRO A 501 12.64 -12.78 -19.04
CA PRO A 501 13.73 -13.45 -19.77
C PRO A 501 13.44 -14.93 -20.02
N LEU A 502 12.90 -15.64 -19.02
CA LEU A 502 12.53 -17.06 -19.15
C LEU A 502 11.40 -17.26 -20.17
N CYS A 503 10.40 -16.38 -20.16
CA CYS A 503 9.28 -16.44 -21.09
C CYS A 503 9.70 -16.15 -22.53
N ASN A 504 10.59 -15.17 -22.73
CA ASN A 504 11.15 -14.89 -24.05
C ASN A 504 11.93 -16.09 -24.58
N LEU A 505 12.79 -16.70 -23.75
CA LEU A 505 13.51 -17.93 -24.11
C LEU A 505 12.55 -19.04 -24.56
N LEU A 506 11.47 -19.29 -23.81
CA LEU A 506 10.49 -20.32 -24.15
C LEU A 506 9.71 -19.98 -25.43
N ASN A 507 9.47 -18.71 -25.73
CA ASN A 507 8.77 -18.28 -26.94
C ASN A 507 9.66 -18.33 -28.19
N GLU A 508 10.96 -18.08 -28.04
CA GLU A 508 11.96 -17.99 -29.12
C GLU A 508 12.72 -19.30 -29.34
N TRP A 509 12.36 -20.37 -28.62
CA TRP A 509 13.09 -21.64 -28.64
C TRP A 509 13.15 -22.26 -30.04
N THR A 510 14.35 -22.60 -30.49
CA THR A 510 14.61 -23.30 -31.76
C THR A 510 15.60 -24.43 -31.52
N HIS A 511 15.49 -25.52 -32.28
CA HIS A 511 16.54 -26.53 -32.32
C HIS A 511 17.81 -25.95 -32.91
N ASP A 512 18.96 -26.35 -32.38
CA ASP A 512 20.25 -26.02 -32.98
C ASP A 512 20.50 -26.95 -34.18
N GLU A 513 20.97 -26.39 -35.30
CA GLU A 513 21.19 -27.13 -36.55
C GLU A 513 22.36 -28.13 -36.42
N ASP A 514 23.30 -27.87 -35.51
CA ASP A 514 24.47 -28.72 -35.26
C ASP A 514 24.22 -29.78 -34.15
N GLN A 515 23.00 -29.83 -33.60
CA GLN A 515 22.65 -30.72 -32.49
C GLN A 515 22.37 -32.16 -32.95
N SER A 516 23.14 -33.11 -32.41
CA SER A 516 22.99 -34.54 -32.70
C SER A 516 22.03 -35.27 -31.76
N GLU A 517 21.76 -34.72 -30.58
CA GLU A 517 20.86 -35.30 -29.56
C GLU A 517 19.88 -34.23 -29.07
N TYR A 518 18.58 -34.49 -29.16
CA TYR A 518 17.52 -33.53 -28.88
C TYR A 518 16.95 -33.66 -27.46
N GLN A 519 17.22 -34.78 -26.76
CA GLN A 519 16.77 -34.97 -25.38
C GLN A 519 17.28 -33.88 -24.40
N PRO A 520 18.54 -33.43 -24.43
CA PRO A 520 19.00 -32.34 -23.57
C PRO A 520 18.23 -31.03 -23.78
N ALA A 521 17.90 -30.68 -25.03
CA ALA A 521 17.10 -29.50 -25.34
C ALA A 521 15.68 -29.59 -24.74
N TYR A 522 15.08 -30.78 -24.77
CA TYR A 522 13.81 -31.05 -24.10
C TYR A 522 13.92 -30.87 -22.57
N GLU A 523 15.00 -31.35 -21.97
CA GLU A 523 15.23 -31.26 -20.52
C GLU A 523 15.44 -29.81 -20.04
N GLU A 524 16.23 -29.03 -20.79
CA GLU A 524 16.44 -27.61 -20.57
C GLU A 524 15.13 -26.84 -20.66
N PHE A 525 14.37 -27.05 -21.74
CA PHE A 525 13.06 -26.43 -21.93
C PHE A 525 12.07 -26.80 -20.82
N ALA A 526 12.00 -28.08 -20.45
CA ALA A 526 11.11 -28.60 -19.41
C ALA A 526 11.37 -27.93 -18.05
N SER A 527 12.63 -27.77 -17.67
CA SER A 527 13.00 -27.18 -16.38
C SER A 527 12.62 -25.68 -16.31
N VAL A 528 12.86 -24.93 -17.39
CA VAL A 528 12.47 -23.52 -17.49
C VAL A 528 10.94 -23.38 -17.50
N LEU A 529 10.25 -24.21 -18.30
CA LEU A 529 8.79 -24.23 -18.39
C LEU A 529 8.13 -24.50 -17.03
N LEU A 530 8.65 -25.49 -16.29
CA LEU A 530 8.12 -25.85 -14.98
C LEU A 530 8.21 -24.68 -14.00
N LEU A 531 9.37 -24.01 -13.92
CA LEU A 531 9.51 -22.85 -13.03
C LEU A 531 8.55 -21.73 -13.41
N VAL A 532 8.46 -21.39 -14.70
CA VAL A 532 7.55 -20.35 -15.21
C VAL A 532 6.11 -20.66 -14.82
N LEU A 533 5.63 -21.87 -15.10
CA LEU A 533 4.27 -22.29 -14.75
C LEU A 533 4.04 -22.35 -13.24
N ALA A 534 5.00 -22.83 -12.47
CA ALA A 534 4.91 -22.90 -11.01
C ALA A 534 4.80 -21.51 -10.37
N VAL A 535 5.58 -20.53 -10.83
CA VAL A 535 5.51 -19.14 -10.35
C VAL A 535 4.19 -18.48 -10.75
N ILE A 536 3.76 -18.64 -12.01
CA ILE A 536 2.46 -18.12 -12.49
C ILE A 536 1.32 -18.70 -11.65
N HIS A 537 1.32 -20.02 -11.42
CA HIS A 537 0.30 -20.70 -10.64
C HIS A 537 0.31 -20.27 -9.16
N ARG A 538 1.49 -20.22 -8.53
CA ARG A 538 1.63 -19.88 -7.09
C ARG A 538 1.06 -18.51 -6.77
N TYR A 539 1.32 -17.51 -7.62
CA TYR A 539 0.91 -16.12 -7.38
C TYR A 539 -0.31 -15.67 -8.19
N GLN A 540 -0.85 -16.53 -9.07
CA GLN A 540 -1.94 -16.23 -10.00
C GLN A 540 -1.68 -14.97 -10.83
N LEU A 541 -0.49 -14.92 -11.44
CA LEU A 541 -0.04 -13.79 -12.24
C LEU A 541 -0.88 -13.63 -13.51
N THR A 542 -1.20 -12.39 -13.85
CA THR A 542 -1.83 -12.04 -15.12
C THR A 542 -0.80 -11.88 -16.24
N GLU A 543 -1.23 -11.94 -17.51
CA GLU A 543 -0.36 -11.72 -18.67
C GLU A 543 0.44 -10.41 -18.54
N ALA A 544 -0.20 -9.34 -18.05
CA ALA A 544 0.44 -8.03 -17.87
C ALA A 544 1.54 -8.00 -16.79
N GLU A 545 1.55 -8.94 -15.85
CA GLU A 545 2.54 -9.01 -14.76
C GLU A 545 3.72 -9.93 -15.07
N ILE A 546 3.57 -10.84 -16.03
CA ILE A 546 4.62 -11.77 -16.47
C ILE A 546 5.56 -11.06 -17.46
N GLY A 547 4.99 -10.22 -18.33
CA GLY A 547 5.66 -9.49 -19.40
C GLY A 547 4.70 -9.25 -20.57
N ALA A 548 4.85 -8.15 -21.31
CA ALA A 548 3.99 -7.90 -22.46
C ALA A 548 4.46 -8.75 -23.66
N PHE A 549 3.73 -9.82 -23.98
CA PHE A 549 4.03 -10.71 -25.12
C PHE A 549 2.99 -10.56 -26.24
N SER A 550 3.37 -10.99 -27.44
CA SER A 550 2.42 -11.13 -28.56
C SER A 550 1.30 -12.11 -28.19
N SER A 551 0.06 -11.80 -28.59
CA SER A 551 -1.10 -12.66 -28.34
C SER A 551 -1.01 -14.04 -28.99
N ASP A 552 -0.10 -14.22 -29.97
CA ASP A 552 0.16 -15.47 -30.69
C ASP A 552 1.38 -16.25 -30.17
N SER A 553 2.06 -15.72 -29.13
CA SER A 553 3.21 -16.38 -28.51
C SER A 553 2.88 -17.78 -27.97
N PHE A 554 3.87 -18.67 -27.95
CA PHE A 554 3.72 -20.04 -27.44
C PHE A 554 3.10 -20.06 -26.05
N LEU A 555 3.62 -19.28 -25.10
CA LEU A 555 3.12 -19.25 -23.73
C LEU A 555 1.67 -18.76 -23.63
N THR A 556 1.29 -17.76 -24.42
CA THR A 556 -0.10 -17.26 -24.45
C THR A 556 -1.06 -18.32 -24.97
N ARG A 557 -0.68 -19.02 -26.05
CA ARG A 557 -1.46 -20.14 -26.60
C ARG A 557 -1.56 -21.28 -25.59
N MET A 558 -0.45 -21.64 -24.95
CA MET A 558 -0.40 -22.70 -23.95
C MET A 558 -1.26 -22.34 -22.72
N MET A 559 -1.17 -21.14 -22.17
CA MET A 559 -1.98 -20.73 -21.01
C MET A 559 -3.49 -20.72 -21.31
N LYS A 560 -3.90 -20.29 -22.51
CA LYS A 560 -5.31 -20.30 -22.93
C LYS A 560 -5.85 -21.72 -23.15
N ASN A 561 -5.02 -22.60 -23.73
CA ASN A 561 -5.43 -23.92 -24.20
C ASN A 561 -4.87 -25.08 -23.35
N MET A 562 -4.33 -24.81 -22.16
CA MET A 562 -3.59 -25.79 -21.34
C MET A 562 -4.35 -27.08 -21.03
N SER A 563 -5.68 -27.03 -21.07
CA SER A 563 -6.59 -28.12 -20.69
C SER A 563 -7.53 -28.53 -21.81
N THR A 564 -7.35 -27.97 -23.01
CA THR A 564 -8.22 -28.22 -24.16
C THR A 564 -7.46 -29.02 -25.20
N SER A 565 -8.03 -30.15 -25.59
CA SER A 565 -7.55 -30.92 -26.72
C SER A 565 -8.02 -30.30 -28.06
N ILE A 566 -7.29 -30.63 -29.12
CA ILE A 566 -7.60 -30.23 -30.49
C ILE A 566 -8.32 -31.40 -31.17
N ASP A 567 -9.44 -31.15 -31.85
CA ASP A 567 -10.11 -32.17 -32.65
C ASP A 567 -9.15 -32.70 -33.72
N ILE A 568 -9.07 -34.03 -33.87
CA ILE A 568 -8.20 -34.70 -34.85
C ILE A 568 -8.39 -34.14 -36.27
N ARG A 569 -9.62 -33.73 -36.63
CA ARG A 569 -9.95 -33.18 -37.95
C ARG A 569 -9.48 -31.73 -38.14
N ALA A 570 -9.16 -31.05 -37.04
CA ALA A 570 -8.70 -29.67 -37.02
C ALA A 570 -7.18 -29.55 -36.87
N LEU A 571 -6.47 -30.66 -36.65
CA LEU A 571 -5.01 -30.71 -36.67
C LEU A 571 -4.49 -30.38 -38.07
N ASP A 572 -3.43 -29.59 -38.14
CA ASP A 572 -2.69 -29.40 -39.39
C ASP A 572 -1.80 -30.62 -39.72
N ASP A 573 -1.29 -30.66 -40.95
CA ASP A 573 -0.50 -31.79 -41.46
C ASP A 573 0.75 -32.07 -40.61
N ASP A 574 1.36 -31.04 -40.02
CA ASP A 574 2.58 -31.19 -39.24
C ASP A 574 2.28 -31.64 -37.80
N GLN A 575 1.25 -31.06 -37.17
CA GLN A 575 0.71 -31.51 -35.89
C GLN A 575 0.26 -32.98 -35.95
N GLN A 576 -0.38 -33.39 -37.04
CA GLN A 576 -0.81 -34.77 -37.23
C GLN A 576 0.39 -35.74 -37.29
N LYS A 577 1.44 -35.37 -38.03
CA LYS A 577 2.69 -36.17 -38.09
C LYS A 577 3.37 -36.23 -36.72
N GLN A 578 3.48 -35.11 -36.03
CA GLN A 578 4.08 -35.02 -34.70
C GLN A 578 3.33 -35.88 -33.69
N LEU A 579 2.00 -35.75 -33.62
CA LEU A 579 1.17 -36.58 -32.74
C LEU A 579 1.33 -38.07 -33.05
N THR A 580 1.35 -38.45 -34.34
CA THR A 580 1.54 -39.85 -34.75
C THR A 580 2.88 -40.41 -34.29
N LYS A 581 3.97 -39.64 -34.42
CA LYS A 581 5.31 -40.02 -33.96
C LYS A 581 5.37 -40.18 -32.44
N TRP A 582 4.76 -39.26 -31.69
CA TRP A 582 4.67 -39.38 -30.22
C TRP A 582 3.86 -40.59 -29.77
N VAL A 583 2.72 -40.88 -30.41
CA VAL A 583 1.93 -42.09 -30.14
C VAL A 583 2.74 -43.37 -30.43
N GLN A 584 3.51 -43.38 -31.52
CA GLN A 584 4.40 -44.50 -31.83
C GLN A 584 5.51 -44.67 -30.79
N GLY A 585 6.20 -43.59 -30.39
CA GLY A 585 7.27 -43.66 -29.38
C GLY A 585 6.77 -44.10 -28.01
N LEU A 586 5.58 -43.68 -27.60
CA LEU A 586 5.03 -43.99 -26.27
C LEU A 586 4.37 -45.37 -26.18
N TYR A 587 3.75 -45.84 -27.27
CA TYR A 587 2.85 -47.00 -27.20
C TYR A 587 3.15 -48.13 -28.20
N ALA A 588 4.03 -47.93 -29.20
CA ALA A 588 4.39 -49.02 -30.09
C ALA A 588 5.22 -50.05 -29.32
N THR A 589 4.81 -51.32 -29.39
CA THR A 589 5.50 -52.42 -28.73
C THR A 589 6.31 -53.24 -29.72
N ASP A 590 7.42 -53.79 -29.26
CA ASP A 590 8.23 -54.77 -29.99
C ASP A 590 7.60 -56.18 -29.96
N GLU A 591 8.32 -57.16 -30.51
CA GLU A 591 7.88 -58.58 -30.53
C GLU A 591 7.80 -59.20 -29.12
N GLN A 592 8.48 -58.61 -28.14
CA GLN A 592 8.45 -59.02 -26.72
C GLN A 592 7.31 -58.35 -25.94
N GLY A 593 6.60 -57.38 -26.53
CA GLY A 593 5.51 -56.64 -25.90
C GLY A 593 5.97 -55.45 -25.05
N GLU A 594 7.26 -55.10 -25.12
CA GLU A 594 7.84 -53.93 -24.46
C GLU A 594 7.72 -52.70 -25.38
N THR A 595 7.57 -51.52 -24.81
CA THR A 595 7.47 -50.28 -25.60
C THR A 595 8.82 -49.95 -26.26
N ASN A 596 8.81 -49.61 -27.54
CA ASN A 596 9.99 -49.25 -28.34
C ASN A 596 10.79 -48.04 -27.78
N GLY A 597 10.17 -47.27 -26.89
CA GLY A 597 10.77 -46.09 -26.27
C GLY A 597 10.74 -44.86 -27.16
N ILE A 598 11.08 -43.71 -26.57
CA ILE A 598 11.11 -42.43 -27.29
C ILE A 598 12.46 -42.31 -28.00
N SER A 599 12.42 -42.30 -29.33
CA SER A 599 13.61 -42.10 -30.15
C SER A 599 13.96 -40.63 -30.31
N ASP A 600 15.25 -40.34 -30.53
CA ASP A 600 15.75 -39.00 -30.85
C ASP A 600 15.12 -38.44 -32.14
N GLU A 601 14.79 -39.31 -33.11
CA GLU A 601 14.03 -38.94 -34.32
C GLU A 601 12.64 -38.36 -33.98
N THR A 602 11.99 -38.83 -32.92
CA THR A 602 10.69 -38.30 -32.48
C THR A 602 10.84 -36.86 -31.98
N MET A 603 11.90 -36.60 -31.21
CA MET A 603 12.21 -35.29 -30.66
C MET A 603 12.73 -34.32 -31.72
N SER A 604 13.43 -34.79 -32.76
CA SER A 604 13.93 -33.92 -33.83
C SER A 604 12.79 -33.36 -34.71
N HIS A 605 11.75 -34.15 -34.96
CA HIS A 605 10.59 -33.76 -35.79
C HIS A 605 9.54 -32.91 -35.07
N CYS A 606 9.61 -32.83 -33.74
CA CYS A 606 8.67 -32.10 -32.91
C CYS A 606 9.45 -31.20 -31.96
N PRO A 607 9.44 -29.87 -32.10
CA PRO A 607 10.06 -29.03 -31.08
C PRO A 607 9.27 -29.10 -29.76
N PRO A 608 9.92 -28.86 -28.60
CA PRO A 608 9.26 -28.89 -27.29
C PRO A 608 7.97 -28.08 -27.26
N GLN A 609 7.98 -26.87 -27.81
CA GLN A 609 6.79 -26.01 -27.90
C GLN A 609 5.59 -26.71 -28.56
N SER A 610 5.81 -27.42 -29.67
CA SER A 610 4.73 -28.13 -30.38
C SER A 610 4.25 -29.34 -29.58
N PHE A 611 5.17 -30.07 -28.95
CA PHE A 611 4.83 -31.19 -28.08
C PHE A 611 3.90 -30.76 -26.95
N TYR A 612 4.27 -29.74 -26.17
CA TYR A 612 3.48 -29.28 -25.02
C TYR A 612 2.07 -28.79 -25.40
N LEU A 613 1.89 -28.22 -26.60
CA LEU A 613 0.56 -27.84 -27.11
C LEU A 613 -0.30 -29.06 -27.52
N LEU A 614 0.33 -30.18 -27.89
CA LEU A 614 -0.36 -31.41 -28.28
C LEU A 614 -0.66 -32.34 -27.10
N VAL A 615 -0.07 -32.13 -25.92
CA VAL A 615 -0.23 -33.03 -24.76
C VAL A 615 -1.69 -33.28 -24.37
N PRO A 616 -2.60 -32.27 -24.26
CA PRO A 616 -4.01 -32.55 -23.97
C PRO A 616 -4.66 -33.48 -24.99
N THR A 617 -4.35 -33.28 -26.28
CA THR A 617 -4.82 -34.13 -27.38
C THR A 617 -4.26 -35.54 -27.28
N LEU A 618 -2.97 -35.69 -26.94
CA LEU A 618 -2.34 -36.98 -26.71
C LEU A 618 -3.06 -37.76 -25.60
N PHE A 619 -3.35 -37.10 -24.46
CA PHE A 619 -4.09 -37.73 -23.35
C PHE A 619 -5.50 -38.18 -23.78
N GLU A 620 -6.24 -37.31 -24.48
CA GLU A 620 -7.56 -37.66 -25.01
C GLU A 620 -7.49 -38.89 -25.93
N GLN A 621 -6.56 -38.89 -26.89
CA GLN A 621 -6.41 -39.99 -27.85
C GLN A 621 -6.00 -41.29 -27.18
N SER A 622 -5.14 -41.25 -26.17
CA SER A 622 -4.75 -42.43 -25.40
C SER A 622 -5.93 -43.06 -24.65
N VAL A 623 -6.80 -42.23 -24.06
CA VAL A 623 -8.04 -42.70 -23.38
C VAL A 623 -9.03 -43.26 -24.39
N GLN A 624 -9.23 -42.58 -25.52
CA GLN A 624 -10.12 -43.04 -26.60
C GLN A 624 -9.64 -44.37 -27.20
N ALA A 625 -8.33 -44.54 -27.44
CA ALA A 625 -7.76 -45.77 -27.95
C ALA A 625 -7.96 -46.95 -26.98
N CYS A 626 -7.82 -46.73 -25.66
CA CYS A 626 -8.11 -47.75 -24.65
C CYS A 626 -9.59 -48.11 -24.62
N LYS A 627 -10.48 -47.11 -24.71
CA LYS A 627 -11.93 -47.32 -24.76
C LYS A 627 -12.36 -48.14 -25.98
N LEU A 628 -11.71 -47.92 -27.12
CA LEU A 628 -11.94 -48.68 -28.36
C LEU A 628 -11.20 -50.03 -28.39
N MET A 629 -10.50 -50.41 -27.31
CA MET A 629 -9.66 -51.60 -27.22
C MET A 629 -8.55 -51.67 -28.29
N ALA A 630 -8.18 -50.53 -28.87
CA ALA A 630 -7.06 -50.41 -29.80
C ALA A 630 -5.71 -50.33 -29.06
N LEU A 631 -5.73 -49.88 -27.80
CA LEU A 631 -4.59 -49.83 -26.91
C LEU A 631 -4.90 -50.62 -25.63
N ALA A 632 -4.01 -51.53 -25.23
CA ALA A 632 -4.15 -52.24 -23.98
C ALA A 632 -3.82 -51.33 -22.78
N VAL A 633 -4.55 -51.48 -21.67
CA VAL A 633 -4.37 -50.64 -20.48
C VAL A 633 -2.98 -50.79 -19.85
N ASN A 634 -2.35 -51.96 -19.97
CA ASN A 634 -0.98 -52.15 -19.51
C ASN A 634 0.03 -51.40 -20.39
N THR A 635 -0.17 -51.39 -21.71
CA THR A 635 0.65 -50.58 -22.64
C THR A 635 0.45 -49.09 -22.39
N LEU A 636 -0.76 -48.65 -22.04
CA LEU A 636 -1.00 -47.28 -21.58
C LEU A 636 -0.14 -46.97 -20.34
N LYS A 637 -0.17 -47.83 -19.32
CA LYS A 637 0.62 -47.63 -18.08
C LYS A 637 2.11 -47.56 -18.35
N GLY A 638 2.66 -48.44 -19.20
CA GLY A 638 4.06 -48.40 -19.62
C GLY A 638 4.41 -47.12 -20.38
N GLY A 639 3.57 -46.71 -21.34
CA GLY A 639 3.78 -45.45 -22.06
C GLY A 639 3.74 -44.20 -21.18
N LEU A 640 2.91 -44.21 -20.12
CA LEU A 640 2.85 -43.12 -19.14
C LEU A 640 4.12 -43.02 -18.28
N GLU A 641 4.92 -44.09 -18.15
CA GLU A 641 6.19 -44.05 -17.41
C GLU A 641 7.20 -43.13 -18.07
N PHE A 642 7.25 -43.07 -19.40
CA PHE A 642 8.11 -42.11 -20.10
C PHE A 642 7.73 -40.65 -19.85
N LEU A 643 6.46 -40.36 -19.55
CA LEU A 643 6.03 -39.00 -19.19
C LEU A 643 6.47 -38.60 -17.78
N LEU A 644 6.98 -39.54 -16.98
CA LEU A 644 7.53 -39.27 -15.65
C LEU A 644 9.02 -38.92 -15.68
N GLU A 645 9.68 -39.05 -16.84
CA GLU A 645 11.07 -38.65 -17.03
C GLU A 645 11.23 -37.12 -16.98
N PRO A 646 12.31 -36.56 -16.39
CA PRO A 646 12.48 -35.12 -16.17
C PRO A 646 12.20 -34.22 -17.39
N PHE A 647 12.60 -34.69 -18.58
CA PHE A 647 12.49 -33.92 -19.82
C PHE A 647 11.06 -33.84 -20.40
N LEU A 648 10.15 -34.72 -19.96
CA LEU A 648 8.71 -34.66 -20.32
C LEU A 648 7.81 -34.40 -19.13
N LEU A 649 8.30 -34.51 -17.90
CA LEU A 649 7.51 -34.44 -16.69
C LEU A 649 6.56 -33.22 -16.60
N PRO A 650 6.93 -32.00 -17.03
CA PRO A 650 6.01 -30.86 -17.06
C PRO A 650 4.79 -31.06 -17.97
N SER A 651 4.79 -32.05 -18.88
CA SER A 651 3.65 -32.35 -19.76
C SER A 651 2.42 -32.76 -18.95
N LEU A 652 2.63 -33.37 -17.79
CA LEU A 652 1.57 -33.77 -16.87
C LEU A 652 0.69 -32.58 -16.44
N ILE A 653 1.21 -31.36 -16.47
CA ILE A 653 0.41 -30.16 -16.18
C ILE A 653 -0.75 -30.05 -17.17
N GLY A 654 -0.47 -30.16 -18.47
CA GLY A 654 -1.49 -30.09 -19.51
C GLY A 654 -2.40 -31.32 -19.51
N GLY A 655 -1.80 -32.52 -19.43
CA GLY A 655 -2.54 -33.79 -19.43
C GLY A 655 -3.50 -33.92 -18.26
N LEU A 656 -3.04 -33.67 -17.03
CA LEU A 656 -3.88 -33.74 -15.83
C LEU A 656 -4.89 -32.58 -15.75
N SER A 657 -4.55 -31.40 -16.30
CA SER A 657 -5.52 -30.30 -16.42
C SER A 657 -6.66 -30.65 -17.39
N TRP A 658 -6.37 -31.38 -18.47
CA TRP A 658 -7.40 -31.92 -19.36
C TRP A 658 -8.28 -32.94 -18.62
N VAL A 659 -7.69 -33.93 -17.93
CA VAL A 659 -8.46 -34.92 -17.14
C VAL A 659 -9.37 -34.23 -16.14
N THR A 660 -8.89 -33.16 -15.51
CA THR A 660 -9.68 -32.41 -14.51
C THR A 660 -10.93 -31.75 -15.10
N LYS A 661 -10.88 -31.31 -16.37
CA LYS A 661 -12.00 -30.68 -17.08
C LYS A 661 -12.88 -31.69 -17.83
N HIS A 662 -12.39 -32.89 -18.09
CA HIS A 662 -13.12 -33.95 -18.77
C HIS A 662 -14.33 -34.41 -17.96
N SER A 663 -15.47 -34.62 -18.63
CA SER A 663 -16.70 -35.06 -17.95
C SER A 663 -16.58 -36.52 -17.51
N TRP A 664 -16.91 -36.81 -16.25
CA TRP A 664 -16.83 -38.17 -15.72
C TRP A 664 -17.96 -39.10 -16.18
N GLU A 665 -19.08 -38.58 -16.69
CA GLU A 665 -20.33 -39.32 -16.89
C GLU A 665 -20.66 -39.60 -18.36
N ASP A 666 -20.29 -38.70 -19.27
CA ASP A 666 -20.79 -38.72 -20.66
C ASP A 666 -20.03 -39.69 -21.58
N HIS A 667 -18.85 -40.14 -21.14
CA HIS A 667 -17.88 -40.77 -22.03
C HIS A 667 -17.59 -42.24 -21.70
N GLY A 668 -18.02 -42.78 -20.54
CA GLY A 668 -17.85 -44.20 -20.20
C GLY A 668 -16.39 -44.67 -20.07
N ASP A 669 -15.48 -43.74 -19.79
CA ASP A 669 -14.02 -43.90 -19.70
C ASP A 669 -13.48 -43.66 -18.27
N THR A 670 -14.37 -43.47 -17.30
CA THR A 670 -14.05 -43.18 -15.88
C THR A 670 -12.99 -44.12 -15.31
N GLU A 671 -13.07 -45.41 -15.61
CA GLU A 671 -12.13 -46.41 -15.07
C GLU A 671 -10.72 -46.26 -15.67
N ILE A 672 -10.63 -45.97 -16.96
CA ILE A 672 -9.35 -45.73 -17.65
C ILE A 672 -8.70 -44.47 -17.05
N LEU A 673 -9.49 -43.41 -16.85
CA LEU A 673 -9.02 -42.15 -16.26
C LEU A 673 -8.53 -42.33 -14.83
N LEU A 674 -9.25 -43.08 -13.98
CA LEU A 674 -8.81 -43.36 -12.61
C LEU A 674 -7.51 -44.18 -12.56
N GLN A 675 -7.35 -45.13 -13.48
CA GLN A 675 -6.10 -45.91 -13.57
C GLN A 675 -4.92 -45.07 -14.07
N MET A 676 -5.15 -44.18 -15.05
CA MET A 676 -4.17 -43.20 -15.50
C MET A 676 -3.78 -42.25 -14.36
N LEU A 677 -4.75 -41.69 -13.65
CA LEU A 677 -4.50 -40.78 -12.52
C LEU A 677 -3.68 -41.45 -11.41
N ARG A 678 -3.99 -42.69 -11.04
CA ARG A 678 -3.21 -43.41 -10.02
C ARG A 678 -1.75 -43.56 -10.44
N LYS A 679 -1.49 -43.98 -11.69
CA LYS A 679 -0.13 -44.15 -12.21
C LYS A 679 0.66 -42.84 -12.23
N LEU A 680 0.00 -41.72 -12.54
CA LEU A 680 0.66 -40.42 -12.67
C LEU A 680 0.78 -39.65 -11.34
N ILE A 681 -0.13 -39.85 -10.38
CA ILE A 681 -0.09 -39.18 -9.07
C ILE A 681 0.80 -39.93 -8.09
N GLN A 682 0.85 -41.26 -8.19
CA GLN A 682 1.66 -42.11 -7.32
C GLN A 682 2.51 -43.06 -8.17
N PRO A 683 3.59 -42.55 -8.78
CA PRO A 683 4.49 -43.39 -9.58
C PRO A 683 5.25 -44.38 -8.70
N ASP A 684 5.47 -45.60 -9.22
CA ASP A 684 6.11 -46.70 -8.48
C ASP A 684 7.62 -46.45 -8.25
N SER A 685 8.26 -45.70 -9.14
CA SER A 685 9.69 -45.40 -9.11
C SER A 685 9.95 -43.98 -9.62
N ILE A 686 10.03 -43.02 -8.71
CA ILE A 686 10.50 -41.65 -8.98
C ILE A 686 11.45 -41.22 -7.87
N SER A 687 12.56 -40.58 -8.20
CA SER A 687 13.55 -40.16 -7.21
C SER A 687 14.25 -38.86 -7.61
N GLY A 688 14.98 -38.27 -6.66
CA GLY A 688 15.81 -37.09 -6.88
C GLY A 688 15.06 -35.92 -7.50
N ASP A 689 15.59 -35.41 -8.62
CA ASP A 689 15.10 -34.22 -9.30
C ASP A 689 13.69 -34.41 -9.87
N ALA A 690 13.42 -35.59 -10.45
CA ALA A 690 12.12 -35.94 -11.00
C ALA A 690 11.04 -35.91 -9.90
N GLN A 691 11.35 -36.43 -8.71
CA GLN A 691 10.40 -36.44 -7.59
C GLN A 691 10.02 -35.04 -7.14
N ALA A 692 11.00 -34.13 -7.04
CA ALA A 692 10.74 -32.77 -6.63
C ALA A 692 9.96 -31.98 -7.70
N MET A 693 10.29 -32.17 -8.98
CA MET A 693 9.51 -31.61 -10.09
C MET A 693 8.06 -32.12 -10.06
N HIS A 694 7.86 -33.41 -9.81
CA HIS A 694 6.54 -34.04 -9.70
C HIS A 694 5.72 -33.46 -8.55
N GLN A 695 6.31 -33.28 -7.37
CA GLN A 695 5.66 -32.61 -6.24
C GLN A 695 5.21 -31.17 -6.59
N THR A 696 6.04 -30.42 -7.32
CA THR A 696 5.69 -29.08 -7.81
C THR A 696 4.53 -29.13 -8.81
N ILE A 697 4.47 -30.14 -9.69
CA ILE A 697 3.34 -30.34 -10.62
C ILE A 697 2.07 -30.70 -9.86
N LEU A 698 2.14 -31.64 -8.91
CA LEU A 698 1.01 -32.01 -8.05
C LEU A 698 0.47 -30.79 -7.30
N ALA A 699 1.35 -29.94 -6.78
CA ALA A 699 0.96 -28.68 -6.14
C ALA A 699 0.14 -27.75 -7.06
N MET A 700 0.30 -27.83 -8.38
CA MET A 700 -0.50 -27.03 -9.31
C MET A 700 -1.86 -27.63 -9.64
N ILE A 701 -1.93 -28.95 -9.75
CA ILE A 701 -3.14 -29.65 -10.19
C ILE A 701 -4.00 -30.16 -9.03
N ALA A 702 -3.47 -30.26 -7.81
CA ALA A 702 -4.14 -30.90 -6.66
C ALA A 702 -5.49 -30.27 -6.34
N ARG A 703 -5.56 -28.94 -6.24
CA ARG A 703 -6.81 -28.23 -5.88
C ARG A 703 -7.93 -28.42 -6.92
N PRO A 704 -7.74 -28.17 -8.22
CA PRO A 704 -8.79 -28.38 -9.21
C PRO A 704 -9.12 -29.87 -9.39
N LEU A 705 -8.14 -30.77 -9.34
CA LEU A 705 -8.37 -32.21 -9.47
C LEU A 705 -9.13 -32.79 -8.28
N ALA A 706 -8.75 -32.44 -7.04
CA ALA A 706 -9.44 -32.89 -5.83
C ALA A 706 -10.92 -32.46 -5.84
N ARG A 707 -11.22 -31.24 -6.29
CA ARG A 707 -12.61 -30.77 -6.45
C ARG A 707 -13.37 -31.59 -7.49
N SER A 708 -12.75 -31.90 -8.63
CA SER A 708 -13.36 -32.72 -9.68
C SER A 708 -13.66 -34.14 -9.17
N LEU A 709 -12.73 -34.75 -8.43
CA LEU A 709 -12.91 -36.07 -7.81
C LEU A 709 -13.94 -36.07 -6.67
N GLN A 710 -13.99 -35.01 -5.86
CA GLN A 710 -15.02 -34.84 -4.83
C GLN A 710 -16.42 -34.74 -5.43
N GLU A 711 -16.57 -34.05 -6.58
CA GLU A 711 -17.85 -34.00 -7.29
C GLU A 711 -18.25 -35.38 -7.83
N LEU A 712 -17.29 -36.15 -8.36
CA LEU A 712 -17.52 -37.55 -8.75
C LEU A 712 -17.97 -38.41 -7.55
N GLN A 713 -17.31 -38.29 -6.40
CA GLN A 713 -17.65 -39.02 -5.18
C GLN A 713 -19.04 -38.64 -4.65
N ARG A 714 -19.38 -37.34 -4.68
CA ARG A 714 -20.70 -36.83 -4.27
C ARG A 714 -21.81 -37.39 -5.15
N ARG A 715 -21.58 -37.53 -6.46
CA ARG A 715 -22.54 -38.10 -7.42
C ARG A 715 -22.60 -39.62 -7.35
N GLN A 716 -21.48 -40.29 -7.08
CA GLN A 716 -21.39 -41.76 -6.97
C GLN A 716 -20.86 -42.20 -5.59
N PRO A 717 -21.67 -42.11 -4.51
CA PRO A 717 -21.20 -42.41 -3.15
C PRO A 717 -20.72 -43.85 -2.92
N LYS A 718 -21.04 -44.77 -3.84
CA LYS A 718 -20.63 -46.18 -3.78
C LYS A 718 -19.19 -46.40 -4.25
N ARG A 719 -18.60 -45.47 -5.00
CA ARG A 719 -17.20 -45.53 -5.47
C ARG A 719 -16.24 -45.13 -4.35
N LYS A 720 -15.76 -46.13 -3.59
CA LYS A 720 -14.75 -45.94 -2.53
C LYS A 720 -13.32 -45.82 -3.07
N ASP A 721 -13.13 -46.17 -4.32
CA ASP A 721 -11.85 -46.22 -5.03
C ASP A 721 -11.32 -44.81 -5.41
N VAL A 722 -12.15 -43.78 -5.25
CA VAL A 722 -11.82 -42.35 -5.46
C VAL A 722 -11.18 -41.73 -4.22
N THR A 723 -11.56 -42.16 -3.01
CA THR A 723 -11.10 -41.57 -1.74
C THR A 723 -9.58 -41.60 -1.57
N PRO A 724 -8.87 -42.71 -1.87
CA PRO A 724 -7.41 -42.75 -1.76
C PRO A 724 -6.72 -41.73 -2.67
N VAL A 725 -7.27 -41.46 -3.85
CA VAL A 725 -6.71 -40.47 -4.78
C VAL A 725 -6.86 -39.05 -4.25
N ILE A 726 -7.98 -38.74 -3.59
CA ILE A 726 -8.19 -37.45 -2.92
C ILE A 726 -7.20 -37.28 -1.76
N GLU A 727 -7.00 -38.34 -0.96
CA GLU A 727 -6.07 -38.33 0.17
C GLU A 727 -4.62 -38.07 -0.27
N LEU A 728 -4.19 -38.66 -1.41
CA LEU A 728 -2.87 -38.42 -2.00
C LEU A 728 -2.64 -36.95 -2.42
N LEU A 729 -3.69 -36.23 -2.82
CA LEU A 729 -3.60 -34.84 -3.26
C LEU A 729 -3.61 -33.84 -2.10
N GLN A 730 -4.10 -34.25 -0.92
CA GLN A 730 -4.34 -33.36 0.22
C GLN A 730 -3.10 -32.55 0.66
N PRO A 731 -1.87 -33.11 0.72
CA PRO A 731 -0.67 -32.35 1.10
C PRO A 731 -0.33 -31.19 0.15
N HIS A 732 -0.86 -31.22 -1.08
CA HIS A 732 -0.51 -30.31 -2.17
C HIS A 732 -1.55 -29.22 -2.42
N VAL A 733 -2.69 -29.22 -1.71
CA VAL A 733 -3.83 -28.32 -1.95
C VAL A 733 -3.55 -26.86 -1.58
N ASP A 734 -2.75 -26.62 -0.54
CA ASP A 734 -2.48 -25.28 0.03
C ASP A 734 -1.19 -24.63 -0.50
N SER A 735 -0.75 -25.02 -1.70
CA SER A 735 0.49 -24.55 -2.32
C SER A 735 0.44 -23.11 -2.85
N GLN A 736 -0.75 -22.54 -3.04
CA GLN A 736 -0.96 -21.21 -3.63
C GLN A 736 -0.76 -20.08 -2.62
N ARG A 737 -0.17 -18.97 -3.07
CA ARG A 737 -0.02 -17.71 -2.32
C ARG A 737 -0.69 -16.54 -3.03
N ALA A 738 -1.88 -16.78 -3.59
CA ALA A 738 -2.58 -15.85 -4.45
C ALA A 738 -3.46 -14.81 -3.72
N GLY A 739 -3.40 -14.74 -2.38
CA GLY A 739 -4.23 -13.82 -1.59
C GLY A 739 -5.73 -14.15 -1.55
N LYS A 740 -6.16 -15.24 -2.21
CA LYS A 740 -7.54 -15.71 -2.20
C LYS A 740 -7.87 -16.44 -0.90
N CYS A 741 -9.13 -16.36 -0.47
CA CYS A 741 -9.61 -17.11 0.67
C CYS A 741 -9.59 -18.62 0.43
N SER A 742 -9.34 -19.36 1.51
CA SER A 742 -9.59 -20.80 1.57
C SER A 742 -11.10 -21.09 1.61
N SER A 743 -11.48 -22.34 1.35
CA SER A 743 -12.88 -22.76 1.49
C SER A 743 -13.35 -22.69 2.94
N VAL A 744 -12.44 -22.90 3.90
CA VAL A 744 -12.72 -22.87 5.34
C VAL A 744 -12.98 -21.43 5.78
N GLU A 745 -12.09 -20.50 5.45
CA GLU A 745 -12.26 -19.06 5.72
C GLU A 745 -13.55 -18.52 5.10
N LEU A 746 -13.85 -18.89 3.85
CA LEU A 746 -15.09 -18.45 3.19
C LEU A 746 -16.33 -18.98 3.91
N THR A 747 -16.29 -20.23 4.38
CA THR A 747 -17.38 -20.83 5.15
C THR A 747 -17.53 -20.10 6.48
N GLU A 748 -16.43 -19.82 7.18
CA GLU A 748 -16.43 -19.06 8.43
C GLU A 748 -17.03 -17.66 8.25
N TRP A 749 -16.60 -16.92 7.22
CA TRP A 749 -17.09 -15.57 6.95
C TRP A 749 -18.52 -15.53 6.42
N SER A 750 -19.04 -16.65 5.88
CA SER A 750 -20.41 -16.76 5.40
C SER A 750 -21.41 -17.28 6.43
N VAL A 751 -20.94 -17.97 7.48
CA VAL A 751 -21.79 -18.54 8.54
C VAL A 751 -22.23 -17.51 9.58
N ALA A 752 -21.63 -16.31 9.62
CA ALA A 752 -22.01 -15.24 10.53
C ALA A 752 -23.52 -14.92 10.46
N ALA A 753 -24.25 -15.31 11.51
CA ALA A 753 -25.65 -14.97 11.70
C ALA A 753 -25.80 -13.44 11.64
N ASP A 754 -26.70 -12.95 10.80
CA ASP A 754 -27.05 -11.53 10.62
C ASP A 754 -26.21 -10.70 9.63
N GLY A 755 -25.50 -11.31 8.65
CA GLY A 755 -25.10 -10.55 7.44
C GLY A 755 -23.89 -11.03 6.64
N GLY A 756 -23.35 -12.21 6.94
CA GLY A 756 -22.24 -12.81 6.16
C GLY A 756 -21.06 -11.87 6.00
N LEU A 757 -20.51 -11.80 4.78
CA LEU A 757 -19.30 -11.03 4.47
C LEU A 757 -19.43 -9.52 4.73
N ARG A 758 -20.64 -8.96 4.69
CA ARG A 758 -20.89 -7.53 4.98
C ARG A 758 -20.61 -7.21 6.45
N THR A 759 -21.09 -8.07 7.34
CA THR A 759 -20.85 -7.97 8.78
C THR A 759 -19.38 -8.18 9.10
N VAL A 760 -18.70 -9.10 8.41
CA VAL A 760 -17.24 -9.31 8.57
C VAL A 760 -16.46 -8.03 8.28
N VAL A 761 -16.70 -7.36 7.14
CA VAL A 761 -16.02 -6.09 6.82
C VAL A 761 -16.28 -5.03 7.90
N LYS A 762 -17.54 -4.90 8.33
CA LYS A 762 -17.92 -3.95 9.39
C LYS A 762 -17.20 -4.24 10.72
N THR A 763 -17.18 -5.50 11.14
CA THR A 763 -16.51 -5.95 12.37
C THR A 763 -15.00 -5.75 12.29
N LEU A 764 -14.36 -6.01 11.15
CA LEU A 764 -12.93 -5.75 10.96
C LEU A 764 -12.60 -4.26 11.11
N VAL A 765 -13.36 -3.37 10.47
CA VAL A 765 -13.16 -1.92 10.59
C VAL A 765 -13.38 -1.47 12.04
N GLY A 766 -14.49 -1.87 12.66
CA GLY A 766 -14.81 -1.50 14.05
C GLY A 766 -13.77 -2.02 15.06
N GLY A 767 -13.30 -3.26 14.89
CA GLY A 767 -12.28 -3.87 15.75
C GLY A 767 -10.91 -3.20 15.62
N LEU A 768 -10.50 -2.84 14.40
CA LEU A 768 -9.27 -2.07 14.17
C LEU A 768 -9.35 -0.66 14.79
N VAL A 769 -10.51 0.00 14.71
CA VAL A 769 -10.74 1.31 15.34
C VAL A 769 -10.66 1.19 16.86
N GLN A 770 -11.29 0.18 17.45
CA GLN A 770 -11.20 -0.07 18.89
C GLN A 770 -9.75 -0.35 19.33
N TRP A 771 -9.03 -1.20 18.59
CA TRP A 771 -7.63 -1.50 18.88
C TRP A 771 -6.73 -0.26 18.77
N SER A 772 -6.99 0.62 17.80
CA SER A 772 -6.27 1.90 17.68
C SER A 772 -6.49 2.82 18.89
N ALA A 773 -7.68 2.77 19.51
CA ALA A 773 -8.06 3.59 20.65
C ALA A 773 -7.57 3.04 22.01
N GLN A 774 -7.31 1.74 22.10
CA GLN A 774 -6.91 1.04 23.33
C GLN A 774 -5.43 1.23 23.74
N GLY A 775 -4.79 2.33 23.30
CA GLY A 775 -3.34 2.60 23.41
C GLY A 775 -2.55 1.77 24.44
N SER A 776 -1.59 0.96 23.99
CA SER A 776 -0.69 0.10 24.80
C SER A 776 -1.32 -0.87 25.82
N ILE A 777 -2.64 -0.87 26.05
CA ILE A 777 -3.31 -1.73 27.05
C ILE A 777 -3.47 -3.16 26.53
N SER A 778 -3.73 -3.34 25.24
CA SER A 778 -3.69 -4.66 24.58
C SER A 778 -2.35 -4.84 23.87
N SER A 779 -1.53 -5.76 24.39
CA SER A 779 -0.30 -6.19 23.74
C SER A 779 -0.59 -6.95 22.44
N ILE A 780 -1.62 -7.81 22.45
CA ILE A 780 -1.96 -8.67 21.32
C ILE A 780 -2.51 -7.82 20.16
N PRO A 781 -1.97 -7.96 18.93
CA PRO A 781 -2.53 -7.34 17.74
C PRO A 781 -3.95 -7.83 17.45
N TYR A 782 -4.78 -6.95 16.88
CA TYR A 782 -6.13 -7.35 16.46
C TYR A 782 -6.07 -8.36 15.31
N GLU A 783 -6.88 -9.43 15.39
CA GLU A 783 -6.92 -10.50 14.40
C GLU A 783 -7.47 -9.97 13.06
N TYR A 784 -6.55 -9.59 12.17
CA TYR A 784 -6.85 -8.98 10.89
C TYR A 784 -6.21 -9.78 9.76
N THR A 785 -6.99 -10.02 8.71
CA THR A 785 -6.49 -10.57 7.45
C THR A 785 -6.99 -9.74 6.29
N HIS A 786 -6.08 -9.17 5.52
CA HIS A 786 -6.45 -8.37 4.35
C HIS A 786 -7.17 -9.22 3.28
N ARG A 787 -6.99 -10.55 3.28
CA ARG A 787 -7.71 -11.49 2.40
C ARG A 787 -9.22 -11.39 2.54
N ALA A 788 -9.74 -11.06 3.72
CA ALA A 788 -11.18 -10.88 3.94
C ALA A 788 -11.71 -9.66 3.17
N ILE A 789 -10.95 -8.55 3.16
CA ILE A 789 -11.30 -7.35 2.37
C ILE A 789 -11.21 -7.65 0.87
N ALA A 790 -10.15 -8.31 0.42
CA ALA A 790 -9.98 -8.70 -0.98
C ALA A 790 -11.14 -9.61 -1.45
N THR A 791 -11.53 -10.59 -0.63
CA THR A 791 -12.66 -11.49 -0.91
C THR A 791 -13.99 -10.74 -0.95
N ALA A 792 -14.20 -9.78 -0.05
CA ALA A 792 -15.37 -8.90 -0.07
C ALA A 792 -15.46 -8.07 -1.35
N LEU A 793 -14.33 -7.52 -1.82
CA LEU A 793 -14.28 -6.82 -3.10
C LEU A 793 -14.59 -7.74 -4.27
N ASP A 794 -14.09 -8.98 -4.24
CA ASP A 794 -14.30 -9.94 -5.31
C ASP A 794 -15.73 -10.46 -5.42
N MET A 795 -16.46 -10.53 -4.30
CA MET A 795 -17.82 -11.07 -4.22
C MET A 795 -18.92 -10.01 -4.21
N LEU A 796 -18.72 -8.89 -3.51
CA LEU A 796 -19.72 -7.82 -3.33
C LEU A 796 -19.52 -6.64 -4.30
N GLY A 797 -18.29 -6.42 -4.76
CA GLY A 797 -17.91 -5.26 -5.57
C GLY A 797 -17.50 -4.04 -4.74
N ALA A 798 -16.72 -3.13 -5.36
CA ALA A 798 -16.10 -2.00 -4.66
C ALA A 798 -17.10 -0.97 -4.13
N ASP A 799 -18.18 -0.68 -4.85
CA ASP A 799 -19.18 0.30 -4.41
C ASP A 799 -19.90 -0.15 -3.13
N GLU A 800 -20.19 -1.45 -3.01
CA GLU A 800 -20.83 -2.03 -1.83
C GLU A 800 -19.88 -2.08 -0.62
N VAL A 801 -18.64 -2.54 -0.83
CA VAL A 801 -17.64 -2.56 0.24
C VAL A 801 -17.35 -1.13 0.74
N LEU A 802 -17.27 -0.16 -0.17
CA LEU A 802 -17.11 1.25 0.19
C LEU A 802 -18.29 1.76 1.02
N ALA A 803 -19.54 1.42 0.65
CA ALA A 803 -20.72 1.81 1.42
C ALA A 803 -20.66 1.28 2.86
N ILE A 804 -20.26 0.02 3.04
CA ILE A 804 -20.11 -0.60 4.38
C ILE A 804 -19.03 0.13 5.20
N ILE A 805 -17.90 0.46 4.58
CA ILE A 805 -16.82 1.22 5.25
C ILE A 805 -17.31 2.61 5.64
N LEU A 806 -18.01 3.32 4.75
CA LEU A 806 -18.55 4.65 5.02
C LEU A 806 -19.58 4.64 6.17
N ASP A 807 -20.47 3.66 6.19
CA ASP A 807 -21.47 3.50 7.26
C ASP A 807 -20.81 3.23 8.61
N GLU A 808 -19.74 2.41 8.64
CA GLU A 808 -18.99 2.16 9.87
C GLU A 808 -18.20 3.40 10.32
N VAL A 809 -17.56 4.13 9.41
CA VAL A 809 -16.88 5.39 9.74
C VAL A 809 -17.86 6.42 10.30
N LYS A 810 -19.07 6.53 9.73
CA LYS A 810 -20.14 7.39 10.25
C LYS A 810 -20.54 6.96 11.67
N SER A 811 -20.74 5.66 11.90
CA SER A 811 -21.08 5.09 13.21
C SER A 811 -20.00 5.37 14.27
N GLN A 812 -18.72 5.15 13.93
CA GLN A 812 -17.58 5.42 14.81
C GLN A 812 -17.39 6.92 15.07
N THR A 813 -17.69 7.77 14.09
CA THR A 813 -17.65 9.23 14.25
C THR A 813 -18.69 9.70 15.27
N ARG A 814 -19.92 9.17 15.23
CA ARG A 814 -20.96 9.43 16.24
C ARG A 814 -20.55 8.95 17.64
N SER A 815 -19.73 7.91 17.70
CA SER A 815 -19.20 7.32 18.95
C SER A 815 -17.96 8.04 19.49
N GLY A 816 -17.45 9.07 18.79
CA GLY A 816 -16.27 9.84 19.20
C GLY A 816 -14.93 9.33 18.68
N CYS A 817 -14.92 8.25 17.89
CA CYS A 817 -13.70 7.62 17.33
C CYS A 817 -13.48 7.98 15.84
N GLY A 818 -14.00 9.12 15.36
CA GLY A 818 -14.00 9.48 13.94
C GLY A 818 -12.62 9.59 13.29
N SER A 819 -11.63 10.17 13.98
CA SER A 819 -10.26 10.29 13.44
C SER A 819 -9.60 8.92 13.22
N ALA A 820 -9.75 8.01 14.19
CA ALA A 820 -9.26 6.63 14.10
C ALA A 820 -9.97 5.85 13.00
N ALA A 821 -11.30 6.00 12.87
CA ALA A 821 -12.07 5.38 11.80
C ALA A 821 -11.65 5.87 10.41
N LEU A 822 -11.39 7.17 10.25
CA LEU A 822 -10.85 7.72 9.01
C LEU A 822 -9.45 7.17 8.71
N GLU A 823 -8.59 7.00 9.72
CA GLU A 823 -7.26 6.40 9.53
C GLU A 823 -7.37 4.95 9.03
N VAL A 824 -8.18 4.12 9.69
CA VAL A 824 -8.39 2.71 9.31
C VAL A 824 -8.96 2.61 7.90
N ALA A 825 -10.00 3.39 7.59
CA ALA A 825 -10.61 3.40 6.26
C ALA A 825 -9.61 3.88 5.18
N THR A 826 -8.82 4.92 5.47
CA THR A 826 -7.78 5.41 4.55
C THR A 826 -6.74 4.33 4.30
N ALA A 827 -6.26 3.63 5.35
CA ALA A 827 -5.28 2.56 5.22
C ALA A 827 -5.81 1.37 4.41
N ILE A 828 -7.09 0.99 4.58
CA ILE A 828 -7.72 -0.08 3.79
C ILE A 828 -7.83 0.31 2.30
N ILE A 829 -8.23 1.55 2.01
CA ILE A 829 -8.40 2.05 0.62
C ILE A 829 -7.04 2.25 -0.08
N CYS A 830 -6.04 2.70 0.67
CA CYS A 830 -4.68 2.93 0.20
C CYS A 830 -3.79 1.68 0.27
N ALA A 831 -4.30 0.55 0.77
CA ALA A 831 -3.56 -0.71 0.85
C ALA A 831 -3.04 -1.14 -0.54
N PRO A 832 -1.86 -1.79 -0.61
CA PRO A 832 -1.34 -2.33 -1.85
C PRO A 832 -2.23 -3.49 -2.33
N SER A 833 -2.41 -3.56 -3.65
CA SER A 833 -3.18 -4.59 -4.33
C SER A 833 -2.40 -5.06 -5.55
N PRO A 834 -2.51 -6.34 -5.95
CA PRO A 834 -1.94 -6.85 -7.19
C PRO A 834 -2.74 -6.26 -8.36
N LEU A 835 -2.45 -5.00 -8.70
CA LEU A 835 -2.84 -4.36 -9.94
C LEU A 835 -1.56 -4.26 -10.78
N PRO A 836 -1.63 -4.46 -12.11
CA PRO A 836 -0.44 -4.43 -12.96
C PRO A 836 0.37 -3.14 -12.72
N ALA A 837 1.70 -3.23 -12.67
CA ALA A 837 2.60 -2.09 -12.43
C ALA A 837 2.32 -0.92 -13.40
N LEU A 838 1.90 -1.22 -14.64
CA LEU A 838 1.45 -0.22 -15.61
C LEU A 838 0.21 0.56 -15.14
N SER A 839 -0.69 -0.04 -14.37
CA SER A 839 -1.85 0.65 -13.79
C SER A 839 -1.46 1.56 -12.61
N GLN A 840 -0.42 1.22 -11.84
CA GLN A 840 0.09 2.07 -10.76
C GLN A 840 0.95 3.23 -11.30
N ALA A 841 1.83 2.96 -12.26
CA ALA A 841 2.60 3.99 -12.95
C ALA A 841 1.68 4.94 -13.76
N ASN A 842 0.65 4.40 -14.44
CA ASN A 842 -0.37 5.23 -15.09
C ASN A 842 -1.22 6.01 -14.08
N ALA A 843 -1.54 5.44 -12.90
CA ALA A 843 -2.24 6.18 -11.85
C ALA A 843 -1.40 7.32 -11.26
N LEU A 844 -0.07 7.21 -11.30
CA LEU A 844 0.87 8.26 -10.84
C LEU A 844 1.24 9.27 -11.95
N MET A 845 1.12 8.92 -13.24
CA MET A 845 1.58 9.75 -14.37
C MET A 845 0.49 10.26 -15.33
N GLN A 846 -0.77 9.81 -15.25
CA GLN A 846 -1.79 10.25 -16.21
C GLN A 846 -2.54 11.51 -15.76
N PHE A 847 -2.04 12.65 -16.23
CA PHE A 847 -2.83 13.87 -16.44
C PHE A 847 -3.47 13.94 -17.84
N ASP A 848 -3.28 12.94 -18.71
CA ASP A 848 -3.77 13.01 -20.09
C ASP A 848 -4.63 11.80 -20.50
N GLN A 849 -5.83 12.09 -20.98
CA GLN A 849 -6.88 11.13 -21.36
C GLN A 849 -6.64 10.61 -22.79
N ALA A 850 -5.94 9.48 -23.00
CA ALA A 850 -5.92 8.85 -24.33
C ALA A 850 -5.48 7.37 -24.43
N ALA A 851 -5.36 6.60 -23.34
CA ALA A 851 -5.03 5.17 -23.45
C ALA A 851 -6.31 4.30 -23.48
N PRO A 852 -6.45 3.33 -24.41
CA PRO A 852 -7.60 2.44 -24.45
C PRO A 852 -7.62 1.55 -23.19
N VAL A 853 -8.61 1.77 -22.34
CA VAL A 853 -8.84 1.01 -21.10
C VAL A 853 -9.15 -0.45 -21.45
N SER A 854 -8.36 -1.39 -20.91
CA SER A 854 -8.69 -2.82 -21.01
C SER A 854 -10.06 -3.09 -20.38
N VAL A 855 -10.96 -3.76 -21.11
CA VAL A 855 -12.42 -3.81 -20.90
C VAL A 855 -12.88 -4.59 -19.64
N THR A 856 -11.97 -5.05 -18.77
CA THR A 856 -12.34 -5.93 -17.63
C THR A 856 -11.65 -5.58 -16.31
N GLN A 857 -11.24 -4.34 -16.07
CA GLN A 857 -10.76 -3.96 -14.73
C GLN A 857 -11.95 -3.72 -13.79
N ARG A 858 -12.10 -4.60 -12.79
CA ARG A 858 -13.00 -4.36 -11.66
C ARG A 858 -12.62 -3.04 -11.00
N ARG A 859 -13.61 -2.20 -10.71
CA ARG A 859 -13.41 -0.91 -10.06
C ARG A 859 -12.71 -1.10 -8.70
N THR A 860 -11.69 -0.31 -8.41
CA THR A 860 -11.02 -0.31 -7.10
C THR A 860 -11.78 0.55 -6.08
N LEU A 861 -11.52 0.36 -4.78
CA LEU A 861 -12.09 1.22 -3.73
C LEU A 861 -11.77 2.71 -3.94
N ARG A 862 -10.56 3.01 -4.44
CA ARG A 862 -10.13 4.37 -4.78
C ARG A 862 -10.98 4.95 -5.91
N GLN A 863 -11.19 4.19 -6.98
CA GLN A 863 -12.02 4.60 -8.11
C GLN A 863 -13.50 4.74 -7.72
N ALA A 864 -14.00 3.90 -6.81
CA ALA A 864 -15.37 3.99 -6.29
C ALA A 864 -15.57 5.26 -5.44
N LEU A 865 -14.60 5.58 -4.56
CA LEU A 865 -14.62 6.79 -3.75
C LEU A 865 -14.57 8.05 -4.63
N ARG A 866 -13.71 8.05 -5.65
CA ARG A 866 -13.61 9.17 -6.60
C ARG A 866 -14.91 9.40 -7.38
N ALA A 867 -15.60 8.36 -7.83
CA ALA A 867 -16.92 8.52 -8.45
C ALA A 867 -17.91 9.24 -7.56
N ARG A 868 -17.99 8.82 -6.29
CA ARG A 868 -18.93 9.41 -5.33
C ARG A 868 -18.61 10.88 -5.06
N LEU A 869 -17.34 11.27 -5.14
CA LEU A 869 -16.91 12.66 -5.02
C LEU A 869 -17.17 13.48 -6.28
N ASP A 870 -17.14 12.87 -7.47
CA ASP A 870 -17.32 13.54 -8.77
C ASP A 870 -18.80 13.81 -9.12
N GLU A 871 -19.76 13.34 -8.31
CA GLU A 871 -21.20 13.50 -8.53
C GLU A 871 -21.86 14.49 -7.53
N PRO A 872 -21.80 15.81 -7.77
CA PRO A 872 -22.26 16.83 -6.81
C PRO A 872 -23.78 16.77 -6.54
N LYS A 873 -24.57 16.31 -7.52
CA LYS A 873 -26.03 16.18 -7.37
C LYS A 873 -26.41 15.06 -6.42
N GLU A 874 -25.68 13.94 -6.42
CA GLU A 874 -25.89 12.86 -5.47
C GLU A 874 -25.49 13.31 -4.06
N LEU A 875 -24.34 13.99 -3.92
CA LEU A 875 -23.87 14.51 -2.63
C LEU A 875 -24.89 15.48 -2.01
N LEU A 876 -25.46 16.40 -2.79
CA LEU A 876 -26.46 17.35 -2.28
C LEU A 876 -27.79 16.69 -1.87
N ALA A 877 -28.09 15.50 -2.37
CA ALA A 877 -29.30 14.75 -2.03
C ALA A 877 -29.14 13.88 -0.77
N MET A 878 -27.90 13.64 -0.31
CA MET A 878 -27.57 12.80 0.84
C MET A 878 -27.66 13.55 2.18
N GLU A 879 -27.72 12.80 3.28
CA GLU A 879 -27.61 13.37 4.62
C GLU A 879 -26.26 14.07 4.83
N THR A 880 -26.26 15.23 5.51
CA THR A 880 -25.04 16.02 5.77
C THR A 880 -23.91 15.20 6.37
N GLU A 881 -24.21 14.35 7.36
CA GLU A 881 -23.19 13.48 7.99
C GLU A 881 -22.54 12.49 7.02
N HIS A 882 -23.30 11.99 6.03
CA HIS A 882 -22.80 11.06 5.03
C HIS A 882 -21.90 11.80 4.03
N VAL A 883 -22.31 12.98 3.59
CA VAL A 883 -21.49 13.87 2.73
C VAL A 883 -20.19 14.24 3.42
N GLU A 884 -20.24 14.65 4.70
CA GLU A 884 -19.05 14.96 5.47
C GLU A 884 -18.10 13.76 5.57
N THR A 885 -18.63 12.55 5.75
CA THR A 885 -17.83 11.32 5.83
C THR A 885 -17.13 11.01 4.51
N ILE A 886 -17.85 11.09 3.38
CA ILE A 886 -17.28 10.87 2.04
C ILE A 886 -16.19 11.90 1.73
N VAL A 887 -16.45 13.19 1.98
CA VAL A 887 -15.50 14.27 1.71
C VAL A 887 -14.25 14.14 2.57
N ARG A 888 -14.39 13.89 3.89
CA ARG A 888 -13.25 13.70 4.81
C ARG A 888 -12.40 12.50 4.39
N LEU A 889 -13.03 11.38 4.06
CA LEU A 889 -12.32 10.18 3.61
C LEU A 889 -11.61 10.42 2.26
N GLY A 890 -12.30 11.06 1.31
CA GLY A 890 -11.74 11.49 0.03
C GLY A 890 -10.46 12.29 0.18
N ARG A 891 -10.49 13.34 0.99
CA ARG A 891 -9.31 14.18 1.27
C ARG A 891 -8.16 13.39 1.88
N ARG A 892 -8.44 12.49 2.83
CA ARG A 892 -7.40 11.67 3.47
C ARG A 892 -6.77 10.70 2.48
N VAL A 893 -7.56 10.08 1.62
CA VAL A 893 -7.07 9.18 0.56
C VAL A 893 -6.23 9.94 -0.45
N GLU A 894 -6.69 11.10 -0.94
CA GLU A 894 -5.92 11.93 -1.88
C GLU A 894 -4.61 12.43 -1.25
N ALA A 895 -4.63 12.89 0.00
CA ALA A 895 -3.42 13.28 0.72
C ALA A 895 -2.43 12.10 0.87
N GLN A 896 -2.94 10.91 1.20
CA GLN A 896 -2.13 9.70 1.37
C GLN A 896 -1.53 9.17 0.04
N LEU A 897 -2.14 9.50 -1.10
CA LEU A 897 -1.68 9.13 -2.44
C LEU A 897 -0.87 10.23 -3.14
N SER A 898 -0.83 11.44 -2.57
CA SER A 898 -0.08 12.55 -3.15
C SER A 898 1.42 12.25 -3.18
N VAL A 899 2.07 12.55 -4.31
CA VAL A 899 3.52 12.41 -4.46
C VAL A 899 4.17 13.71 -3.96
N PRO A 900 5.00 13.67 -2.91
CA PRO A 900 5.71 14.85 -2.40
C PRO A 900 6.68 15.40 -3.45
N ALA A 901 6.69 16.72 -3.66
CA ALA A 901 7.62 17.40 -4.58
C ALA A 901 9.12 17.23 -4.20
N GLN A 902 9.40 16.76 -2.98
CA GLN A 902 10.76 16.41 -2.55
C GLN A 902 11.25 15.09 -3.16
N LEU A 903 10.35 14.19 -3.57
CA LEU A 903 10.66 12.92 -4.22
C LEU A 903 10.70 13.02 -5.76
N THR A 904 10.36 14.18 -6.35
CA THR A 904 10.55 14.46 -7.79
C THR A 904 11.99 14.82 -8.17
N MET A 905 12.92 14.86 -7.22
CA MET A 905 14.35 14.79 -7.54
C MET A 905 14.66 13.37 -8.02
N PRO A 906 15.51 13.18 -9.05
CA PRO A 906 15.73 11.87 -9.62
C PRO A 906 16.37 10.93 -8.59
N MET A 907 15.54 10.17 -7.89
CA MET A 907 15.89 8.86 -7.31
C MET A 907 16.07 7.83 -8.45
N THR A 908 16.42 8.26 -9.66
CA THR A 908 16.62 7.41 -10.83
C THR A 908 18.04 6.89 -10.96
N ASN A 909 18.95 7.12 -10.01
CA ASN A 909 20.28 6.51 -10.00
C ASN A 909 20.89 6.38 -8.59
N LEU A 910 20.07 6.15 -7.57
CA LEU A 910 20.57 5.47 -6.37
C LEU A 910 20.30 3.99 -6.60
N ASP A 911 21.26 3.34 -7.26
CA ASP A 911 21.36 1.89 -7.23
C ASP A 911 21.45 1.50 -5.75
N LEU A 912 20.31 1.11 -5.16
CA LEU A 912 20.17 0.71 -3.75
C LEU A 912 21.10 -0.48 -3.41
N GLY A 913 21.76 -1.07 -4.41
CA GLY A 913 22.79 -2.09 -4.28
C GLY A 913 24.20 -1.60 -3.93
N ASP A 914 24.55 -0.33 -4.15
CA ASP A 914 25.94 0.17 -4.04
C ASP A 914 26.08 1.34 -3.05
N MET A 915 25.96 1.04 -1.76
CA MET A 915 26.58 1.86 -0.72
C MET A 915 27.91 1.22 -0.31
N ASN A 916 28.94 1.41 -1.13
CA ASN A 916 30.31 1.11 -0.78
C ASN A 916 30.85 2.25 0.11
N ILE A 917 30.66 2.15 1.43
CA ILE A 917 31.44 2.96 2.38
C ILE A 917 32.80 2.25 2.50
N THR A 918 33.70 2.52 1.57
CA THR A 918 35.12 2.32 1.85
C THR A 918 35.48 3.28 2.97
N GLY A 919 35.93 2.72 4.10
CA GLY A 919 36.37 3.48 5.25
C GLY A 919 37.44 4.48 4.84
N ALA A 920 37.12 5.77 4.98
CA ALA A 920 38.15 6.79 5.03
C ALA A 920 38.94 6.55 6.32
N ASP A 921 40.19 6.13 6.15
CA ASP A 921 41.21 6.04 7.20
C ASP A 921 41.24 7.35 8.00
N MET A 922 40.62 7.34 9.18
CA MET A 922 40.87 8.35 10.21
C MET A 922 42.18 7.98 10.89
N GLN A 923 43.27 8.46 10.31
CA GLN A 923 44.58 8.46 10.95
C GLN A 923 44.50 9.36 12.20
N MET A 924 44.40 8.71 13.35
CA MET A 924 44.57 9.31 14.66
C MET A 924 45.96 9.92 14.78
N THR A 925 46.04 11.25 14.78
CA THR A 925 47.16 11.99 15.39
C THR A 925 46.60 12.91 16.45
N GLY A 926 46.80 12.53 17.72
CA GLY A 926 46.52 13.39 18.85
C GLY A 926 47.66 14.41 19.04
N ALA A 927 47.30 15.64 19.42
CA ALA A 927 47.87 16.39 20.53
C ALA A 927 47.39 17.86 20.51
N GLU A 928 46.70 18.23 21.59
CA GLU A 928 46.81 19.47 22.37
C GLU A 928 46.59 20.89 21.76
N MET A 929 45.76 21.64 22.50
CA MET A 929 45.93 23.05 22.92
C MET A 929 45.19 24.18 22.16
N GLN A 930 44.08 24.60 22.79
CA GLN A 930 43.71 25.97 23.20
C GLN A 930 43.80 27.19 22.26
N MET A 931 42.67 27.94 22.29
CA MET A 931 42.49 29.41 22.29
C MET A 931 42.39 30.18 20.97
N ALA A 932 41.15 30.63 20.72
CA ALA A 932 40.71 32.02 20.52
C ALA A 932 41.04 32.81 19.23
N ALA A 933 40.03 33.62 18.89
CA ALA A 933 39.96 34.76 17.96
C ALA A 933 39.87 34.37 16.47
N ASP A 934 38.93 34.82 15.63
CA ASP A 934 38.11 36.04 15.43
C ASP A 934 38.37 36.47 13.97
N THR A 935 37.37 37.09 13.36
CA THR A 935 37.43 37.95 12.16
C THR A 935 37.61 37.38 10.74
N THR A 936 36.52 37.56 9.97
CA THR A 936 36.40 38.32 8.70
C THR A 936 36.84 37.73 7.34
N THR A 937 35.79 37.59 6.49
CA THR A 937 35.61 38.13 5.12
C THR A 937 36.45 37.68 3.92
N ASP A 938 35.68 37.45 2.85
CA ASP A 938 35.89 37.79 1.44
C ASP A 938 36.58 36.79 0.49
N SER A 939 35.70 36.13 -0.26
CA SER A 939 35.63 36.10 -1.73
C SER A 939 36.74 36.80 -2.53
N THR A 940 37.34 36.07 -3.47
CA THR A 940 37.15 36.19 -4.93
C THR A 940 38.37 35.68 -5.70
N GLY A 941 38.11 34.95 -6.80
CA GLY A 941 38.81 35.19 -8.06
C GLY A 941 39.79 34.14 -8.59
N ALA A 942 39.33 33.44 -9.63
CA ALA A 942 40.06 33.02 -10.85
C ALA A 942 41.14 31.92 -10.73
N ALA A 943 41.50 31.15 -11.74
CA ALA A 943 40.90 30.68 -13.00
C ALA A 943 41.94 29.70 -13.59
N ALA A 944 41.47 28.60 -14.20
CA ALA A 944 42.05 27.85 -15.32
C ALA A 944 43.55 27.52 -15.38
N VAL A 945 43.90 26.21 -15.38
CA VAL A 945 44.84 25.52 -16.30
C VAL A 945 44.47 24.02 -16.27
N ALA A 946 43.76 23.51 -17.29
CA ALA A 946 44.26 22.69 -18.40
C ALA A 946 44.70 21.25 -18.03
N ASP A 947 43.87 20.34 -18.51
CA ASP A 947 44.03 18.92 -18.85
C ASP A 947 45.41 18.55 -19.43
N GLN A 948 46.02 17.46 -18.95
CA GLN A 948 46.81 16.48 -19.74
C GLN A 948 47.34 15.33 -18.86
N ASP A 949 47.37 14.14 -19.46
CA ASP A 949 48.03 12.89 -19.04
C ASP A 949 47.29 11.90 -18.14
N PHE A 950 46.25 11.27 -18.70
CA PHE A 950 45.79 9.94 -18.31
C PHE A 950 45.80 8.99 -19.52
N THR A 951 47.00 8.67 -20.02
CA THR A 951 47.23 7.56 -20.97
C THR A 951 48.73 7.24 -21.04
N ALA A 952 49.27 6.54 -20.03
CA ALA A 952 50.54 5.78 -20.12
C ALA A 952 50.87 5.11 -18.77
N ALA A 953 50.31 3.93 -18.51
CA ALA A 953 50.90 2.92 -17.61
C ALA A 953 50.06 1.63 -17.62
N MET A 954 49.89 1.04 -18.80
CA MET A 954 49.43 -0.33 -18.92
C MET A 954 50.27 -1.03 -19.97
N ASP A 955 51.55 -1.25 -19.63
CA ASP A 955 52.36 -2.32 -20.18
C ASP A 955 53.64 -2.46 -19.32
N GLN A 956 54.15 -3.69 -19.17
CA GLN A 956 55.21 -4.15 -18.26
C GLN A 956 54.71 -4.49 -16.84
N SER A 957 54.79 -5.70 -16.32
CA SER A 957 55.75 -6.77 -16.58
C SER A 957 55.23 -8.13 -16.08
N LEU A 958 55.15 -9.10 -17.00
CA LEU A 958 55.32 -10.51 -16.69
C LEU A 958 56.82 -10.76 -16.49
N GLN A 959 57.23 -11.18 -15.28
CA GLN A 959 58.48 -11.91 -15.10
C GLN A 959 58.34 -12.88 -13.92
N MET A 960 58.39 -14.17 -14.26
CA MET A 960 58.67 -15.26 -13.34
C MET A 960 60.01 -15.00 -12.64
N ASP A 961 60.10 -15.33 -11.36
CA ASP A 961 61.30 -15.96 -10.85
C ASP A 961 60.99 -17.01 -9.79
N THR A 962 61.56 -18.17 -10.02
CA THR A 962 61.56 -19.39 -9.22
C THR A 962 62.64 -19.33 -8.15
N THR A 963 62.38 -19.79 -6.91
CA THR A 963 63.28 -20.68 -6.12
C THR A 963 62.80 -20.94 -4.67
N ASN A 964 63.02 -22.19 -4.25
CA ASN A 964 62.96 -22.83 -2.90
C ASN A 964 61.58 -23.14 -2.29
N MET A 965 61.05 -24.37 -2.28
CA MET A 965 61.53 -25.71 -1.80
C MET A 965 61.84 -25.80 -0.29
N ASN A 966 60.85 -26.26 0.48
CA ASN A 966 60.92 -27.40 1.44
C ASN A 966 59.49 -27.67 1.95
N ASP A 967 58.87 -28.76 1.48
CA ASP A 967 58.68 -30.04 2.20
C ASP A 967 57.63 -29.97 3.33
N THR A 968 56.75 -30.93 3.63
CA THR A 968 56.25 -32.18 3.04
C THR A 968 55.19 -32.62 4.06
N ASN A 969 53.91 -32.68 3.68
CA ASN A 969 53.03 -33.76 4.14
C ASN A 969 51.70 -33.77 3.38
N SER A 970 51.58 -34.85 2.62
CA SER A 970 50.43 -35.42 1.95
C SER A 970 49.22 -35.59 2.88
N MET A 971 48.04 -35.17 2.43
CA MET A 971 46.93 -36.03 1.96
C MET A 971 46.39 -37.02 2.99
N SER A 972 45.17 -36.77 3.46
CA SER A 972 44.16 -37.82 3.65
C SER A 972 42.78 -37.17 3.57
N LEU A 973 42.06 -37.50 2.50
CA LEU A 973 40.62 -37.36 2.38
C LEU A 973 39.96 -38.27 3.43
N ASP A 974 38.83 -37.86 4.02
CA ASP A 974 37.66 -38.74 3.98
C ASP A 974 36.34 -37.97 4.13
N MET A 975 35.41 -38.37 3.30
CA MET A 975 34.05 -37.92 3.12
C MET A 975 33.16 -38.99 3.75
N SER A 976 32.41 -38.66 4.78
CA SER A 976 31.26 -39.49 5.19
C SER A 976 30.07 -38.63 5.60
N ASN A 977 29.08 -38.68 4.72
CA ASN A 977 27.69 -38.29 4.94
C ASN A 977 27.05 -39.16 6.03
N ASN A 978 26.33 -38.52 6.94
CA ASN A 978 24.93 -38.85 7.32
C ASN A 978 24.62 -38.25 8.69
N LEU A 979 23.65 -37.31 8.76
CA LEU A 979 22.78 -37.11 9.91
C LEU A 979 21.69 -36.05 9.59
N PHE A 980 20.69 -36.47 8.82
CA PHE A 980 19.32 -35.95 8.93
C PHE A 980 18.44 -37.11 9.37
N THR A 981 18.12 -37.18 10.67
CA THR A 981 16.93 -37.84 11.23
C THR A 981 16.77 -37.34 12.66
N SER A 982 15.89 -36.36 12.87
CA SER A 982 15.39 -36.00 14.19
C SER A 982 13.87 -35.82 14.09
N GLN A 983 13.15 -36.94 14.16
CA GLN A 983 11.82 -36.98 14.77
C GLN A 983 12.05 -37.35 16.24
N ASP A 984 12.02 -36.35 17.12
CA ASP A 984 11.96 -36.60 18.56
C ASP A 984 10.49 -36.68 18.96
N MET A 985 10.06 -37.92 19.23
CA MET A 985 8.94 -38.25 20.11
C MET A 985 9.48 -38.27 21.54
N ASP A 986 8.94 -37.39 22.37
CA ASP A 986 9.28 -37.26 23.78
C ASP A 986 8.70 -38.46 24.56
N PHE A 987 9.58 -39.21 25.25
CA PHE A 987 9.21 -40.18 26.27
C PHE A 987 10.00 -39.86 27.53
N ASP A 988 9.38 -39.09 28.42
CA ASP A 988 9.96 -38.71 29.70
C ASP A 988 9.89 -39.89 30.68
N LEU A 989 11.06 -40.40 31.07
CA LEU A 989 11.25 -41.35 32.17
C LEU A 989 12.25 -40.73 33.15
N THR A 990 11.70 -40.05 34.14
CA THR A 990 12.41 -39.61 35.34
C THR A 990 13.00 -40.80 36.09
N GLY A 991 14.33 -40.84 36.28
CA GLY A 991 14.96 -41.91 37.06
C GLY A 991 16.47 -41.75 37.23
N THR A 992 16.86 -40.98 38.24
CA THR A 992 18.23 -40.73 38.68
C THR A 992 19.04 -42.00 39.01
N SER A 993 20.33 -41.95 38.64
CA SER A 993 21.54 -42.29 39.45
C SER A 993 22.23 -43.67 39.35
N GLN A 994 23.58 -43.57 39.45
CA GLN A 994 24.64 -44.57 39.74
C GLN A 994 25.23 -45.29 38.51
N GLN A 995 26.42 -44.93 37.98
CA GLN A 995 27.80 -44.94 38.49
C GLN A 995 28.47 -46.34 38.49
N HIS A 996 29.68 -46.41 37.90
CA HIS A 996 30.65 -47.52 37.76
C HIS A 996 30.37 -48.51 36.60
N GLY A 997 31.32 -48.94 35.77
CA GLY A 997 32.77 -48.74 35.69
C GLY A 997 33.36 -49.75 34.68
N ASN A 998 34.51 -49.41 34.09
CA ASN A 998 35.53 -50.25 33.43
C ASN A 998 35.14 -51.47 32.57
N GLY A 999 35.70 -51.55 31.35
CA GLY A 999 35.84 -52.83 30.65
C GLY A 999 36.35 -52.77 29.22
N GLN A 1000 37.66 -52.67 29.07
CA GLN A 1000 38.46 -52.98 27.86
C GLN A 1000 38.16 -54.36 27.25
N MET A 1001 38.17 -54.45 25.91
CA MET A 1001 38.96 -55.37 25.05
C MET A 1001 38.21 -55.84 23.78
N ASN A 1002 38.67 -55.32 22.64
CA ASN A 1002 39.25 -56.00 21.47
C ASN A 1002 38.71 -57.33 20.91
N ASN A 1003 38.72 -57.32 19.56
CA ASN A 1003 38.96 -58.39 18.59
C ASN A 1003 37.81 -59.38 18.37
N GLU A 1004 37.58 -59.91 17.18
CA GLU A 1004 37.96 -59.70 15.78
C GLU A 1004 37.13 -60.75 15.03
N ASP A 1005 36.77 -60.43 13.80
CA ASP A 1005 36.61 -61.33 12.66
C ASP A 1005 35.46 -62.33 12.52
N ASP A 1006 35.00 -62.28 11.26
CA ASP A 1006 34.40 -63.29 10.43
C ASP A 1006 32.97 -63.76 10.76
N ILE A 1007 32.13 -63.73 9.74
CA ILE A 1007 31.82 -64.92 8.93
C ILE A 1007 30.71 -64.51 7.94
N PHE A 1008 31.08 -64.33 6.67
CA PHE A 1008 30.16 -64.57 5.57
C PHE A 1008 29.99 -66.10 5.46
N ALA A 1009 28.83 -66.59 5.86
CA ALA A 1009 28.24 -67.87 5.44
C ALA A 1009 26.73 -67.67 5.61
N GLY A 1010 25.90 -67.64 4.57
CA GLY A 1010 25.92 -68.47 3.39
C GLY A 1010 24.66 -69.33 3.45
N LEU A 1011 23.85 -69.27 2.38
CA LEU A 1011 22.77 -70.22 2.06
C LEU A 1011 21.59 -70.18 3.06
N GLU A 1012 20.34 -70.46 2.71
CA GLU A 1012 19.71 -71.01 1.53
C GLU A 1012 18.21 -70.73 1.66
N MET A 1013 17.52 -70.84 0.53
CA MET A 1013 16.07 -70.96 0.41
C MET A 1013 15.42 -71.86 1.46
N ASP A 1014 14.26 -71.45 1.98
CA ASP A 1014 13.19 -72.42 2.22
C ASP A 1014 11.83 -71.86 1.83
N LEU A 1015 11.08 -72.74 1.18
CA LEU A 1015 9.75 -72.59 0.59
C LEU A 1015 8.72 -73.12 1.59
N GLY A 1016 7.54 -72.50 1.57
CA GLY A 1016 6.34 -73.03 2.22
C GLY A 1016 6.11 -72.40 3.59
N GLY A 1017 4.89 -72.09 3.97
CA GLY A 1017 3.61 -72.43 3.41
C GLY A 1017 2.56 -72.10 4.46
N ASP A 1018 1.35 -71.90 3.96
CA ASP A 1018 0.07 -71.98 4.64
C ASP A 1018 -0.28 -70.97 5.75
N ASP A 1019 -1.38 -70.26 5.45
CA ASP A 1019 -2.55 -70.09 6.29
C ASP A 1019 -2.33 -69.76 7.76
N PHE A 1020 -2.79 -68.59 8.20
CA PHE A 1020 -3.82 -68.58 9.24
C PHE A 1020 -4.62 -67.28 9.22
N ASP A 1021 -5.92 -67.51 9.28
CA ASP A 1021 -7.04 -66.60 9.20
C ASP A 1021 -7.35 -65.96 10.57
N PHE A 1022 -8.23 -64.95 10.55
CA PHE A 1022 -8.90 -64.23 11.66
C PHE A 1022 -8.15 -63.12 12.42
N SER A 1023 -8.49 -61.87 12.08
CA SER A 1023 -9.40 -61.02 12.88
C SER A 1023 -9.73 -59.72 12.13
#